data_AF-A0AAV2NW15-F1
#
_entry.id   AF-A0AAV2NW15-F1
#
_cell.length_a   1.000
_cell.length_b   1.000
_cell.length_c   1.000
_cell.angle_alpha   90.00
_cell.angle_beta   90.00
_cell.angle_gamma   90.00
#
_symmetry.space_group_name_H-M   'P 1'
#
loop_
_entity.id
_entity.type
_entity.pdbx_description
1 polymer ?
#
loop_
_entity_poly.entity_id
_entity_poly.type
_entity_poly.pdbx_seq_one_letter_code
_entity_poly.pdbx_strand_id
1 'polypeptide(L)'
;MAPFAWTFRGNMNRFFVDAQILQYLIVLVGLFNLSLCLYEDQVGKFDWRQNYVGKIKFASFDTVSATKKIIVATEENVIAALNLNSGQILWRRVLEKGYGGHIRTLGGVADGDLISVSGGVPAIVRAWDLATGHILNEWPIAEQNTDRIKDVKWHIKDGTLHHILPIYNSGVEVTSYDSKTGEKLKTRRVSAPFISQETECVLAAPYLACLKGDNSLAIVFLVHLFDTNAQPQSVTINTIFGAGAQGPYKLESVLGEEPVISINADNDQRKRILVIGELPIPIQRDIAGDATLYVVSIDNEKVLLETTHKIGTLEVAATDLLSSAPLPDLSFTSMDGVRSPIIMASVCSRQRKGITCRHLLSSQDHRITLLYHNKPIWSREEALASITAVEIIELPMSDGDQVIETEFDQKERDVLSMFLRRITSQINQARAFFQTILNLGPQQSNQHTDLVRDKFGLHKMIVAATSAGMLFGIETRRGEIIWRLRLSNIRGFTKLSNRMILYVQRGSRHFPHPPECTLLAEDTETGEGVLFTFNPITGYSLNGMVNLGYKIKQSMLLHVTTDDFLRGILILDARDKVHVYPDSAIAVAASLGKSTYLFTADQTTGILSGFSLSYSTTQELIAHKVWELLLSPRNQRITQVVTKNPTERVHSQGRVLSDRSVLYKYINPNLVAVVTEGIGHAHKNTLNLYLLDVVSGAMIFSITHKRVRGPIHIVHSENWLVYSYFNEKGRRTEIATLELYEGKIQSNTTVFSSLATTKLPIVERQAFIFPASIEYMQETITEKGITSKHIIVALANGGILELPWMMVDPRRPTNPEMREEGVIPYMPEIPIHMDAIINYNQSVSRVMGIHTSPSGLESTCLVFVHGLDLFYTRVAPSKTFDVLKEDFDYYLIVIVLAALLISSYITKKLASQKAQKQAWK
;
A
#
# COMPACT_ATOMS: atom_id res chain seq x y z
N MET A 1 -0.82 60.77 -19.97
CA MET A 1 0.10 61.73 -20.63
C MET A 1 1.04 60.92 -21.51
N ALA A 2 1.23 61.35 -22.75
CA ALA A 2 2.12 60.74 -23.75
C ALA A 2 3.63 61.01 -23.43
N PRO A 3 4.60 60.72 -24.31
CA PRO A 3 5.54 59.59 -24.21
C PRO A 3 7.02 60.02 -24.13
N PHE A 4 7.94 59.08 -23.90
CA PHE A 4 9.35 59.26 -24.27
C PHE A 4 9.73 58.21 -25.31
N ALA A 5 9.82 58.66 -26.56
CA ALA A 5 10.38 57.90 -27.67
C ALA A 5 11.89 58.14 -27.72
N TRP A 6 12.69 57.07 -27.75
CA TRP A 6 14.07 57.11 -28.25
C TRP A 6 14.16 56.30 -29.53
N THR A 7 14.53 57.00 -30.60
CA THR A 7 14.68 56.53 -31.96
C THR A 7 16.02 55.81 -32.13
N PHE A 8 15.99 54.49 -32.30
CA PHE A 8 17.17 53.71 -32.70
C PHE A 8 17.19 53.58 -34.23
N ARG A 9 17.84 54.52 -34.92
CA ARG A 9 18.26 54.39 -36.32
C ARG A 9 19.73 54.75 -36.41
N GLY A 10 20.58 53.73 -36.45
CA GLY A 10 22.01 53.90 -36.73
C GLY A 10 22.84 52.69 -36.30
N ASN A 11 23.27 51.89 -37.27
CA ASN A 11 24.38 50.92 -37.21
C ASN A 11 24.22 49.63 -36.39
N MET A 12 23.31 48.73 -36.83
CA MET A 12 23.40 47.29 -36.51
C MET A 12 24.51 46.54 -37.28
N ASN A 13 25.09 47.14 -38.33
CA ASN A 13 26.08 46.47 -39.18
C ASN A 13 27.49 46.34 -38.58
N ARG A 14 27.75 46.84 -37.37
CA ARG A 14 29.04 46.63 -36.68
C ARG A 14 29.06 45.45 -35.72
N PHE A 15 27.90 44.92 -35.34
CA PHE A 15 27.81 43.79 -34.40
C PHE A 15 28.07 42.42 -35.06
N PHE A 16 27.97 42.34 -36.41
CA PHE A 16 28.12 41.10 -37.19
C PHE A 16 29.52 40.90 -37.81
N VAL A 17 30.46 41.82 -37.63
CA VAL A 17 31.77 41.78 -38.33
C VAL A 17 32.92 41.28 -37.44
N ASP A 18 32.74 41.22 -36.13
CA ASP A 18 33.75 40.64 -35.24
C ASP A 18 33.65 39.12 -35.25
N ALA A 19 34.44 38.49 -36.13
CA ALA A 19 34.60 37.04 -36.22
C ALA A 19 34.94 36.40 -34.86
N GLN A 20 35.61 37.14 -33.97
CA GLN A 20 35.92 36.69 -32.60
C GLN A 20 34.65 36.55 -31.74
N ILE A 21 33.68 37.47 -31.82
CA ILE A 21 32.44 37.40 -31.04
C ILE A 21 31.56 36.24 -31.52
N LEU A 22 31.48 36.02 -32.84
CA LEU A 22 30.76 34.87 -33.40
C LEU A 22 31.43 33.54 -32.99
N GLN A 23 32.76 33.50 -32.96
CA GLN A 23 33.52 32.32 -32.54
C GLN A 23 33.36 32.03 -31.04
N TYR A 24 33.37 33.06 -30.19
CA TYR A 24 33.04 32.92 -28.77
C TYR A 24 31.59 32.52 -28.55
N LEU A 25 30.64 32.99 -29.36
CA LEU A 25 29.23 32.61 -29.25
C LEU A 25 28.98 31.17 -29.72
N ILE A 26 29.69 30.70 -30.77
CA ILE A 26 29.66 29.30 -31.21
C ILE A 26 30.31 28.38 -30.16
N VAL A 27 31.42 28.80 -29.55
CA VAL A 27 32.05 28.04 -28.45
C VAL A 27 31.17 28.04 -27.19
N LEU A 28 30.52 29.16 -26.86
CA LEU A 28 29.57 29.27 -25.74
C LEU A 28 28.35 28.38 -25.96
N VAL A 29 27.74 28.41 -27.15
CA VAL A 29 26.60 27.55 -27.52
C VAL A 29 27.03 26.08 -27.62
N GLY A 30 28.26 25.80 -28.06
CA GLY A 30 28.85 24.46 -28.04
C GLY A 30 29.11 23.93 -26.63
N LEU A 31 29.51 24.79 -25.70
CA LEU A 31 29.73 24.44 -24.29
C LEU A 31 28.41 24.25 -23.52
N PHE A 32 27.33 24.97 -23.86
CA PHE A 32 26.00 24.74 -23.27
C PHE A 32 25.40 23.38 -23.65
N ASN A 33 25.80 22.79 -24.78
CA ASN A 33 25.39 21.43 -25.17
C ASN A 33 26.20 20.32 -24.49
N LEU A 34 27.33 20.64 -23.83
CA LEU A 34 28.19 19.65 -23.17
C LEU A 34 27.81 19.38 -21.71
N SER A 35 26.82 20.10 -21.15
CA SER A 35 26.32 19.87 -19.79
C SER A 35 25.12 18.92 -19.68
N LEU A 36 24.69 18.29 -20.78
CA LEU A 36 23.67 17.24 -20.76
C LEU A 36 24.35 15.89 -20.47
N CYS A 37 24.73 15.65 -19.22
CA CYS A 37 25.20 14.34 -18.76
C CYS A 37 24.57 13.97 -17.41
N LEU A 38 23.29 13.60 -17.49
CA LEU A 38 22.58 12.52 -16.79
C LEU A 38 21.19 12.45 -17.49
N TYR A 39 20.49 11.32 -17.47
CA TYR A 39 19.08 11.24 -17.93
C TYR A 39 18.15 12.04 -16.99
N GLU A 40 18.30 13.37 -16.94
CA GLU A 40 17.48 14.32 -16.16
C GLU A 40 16.05 14.43 -16.72
N ASP A 41 15.85 14.00 -17.97
CA ASP A 41 14.60 14.11 -18.67
C ASP A 41 13.52 13.12 -18.22
N GLN A 42 13.80 12.09 -17.41
CA GLN A 42 12.79 11.08 -17.04
C GLN A 42 12.28 11.18 -15.59
N VAL A 43 13.06 11.78 -14.69
CA VAL A 43 12.70 11.90 -13.27
C VAL A 43 11.47 12.81 -13.11
N GLY A 44 10.43 12.28 -12.47
CA GLY A 44 9.16 12.98 -12.22
C GLY A 44 8.21 13.04 -13.43
N LYS A 45 8.56 12.44 -14.58
CA LYS A 45 7.65 12.34 -15.73
C LYS A 45 6.75 11.12 -15.68
N PHE A 46 7.30 9.98 -15.27
CA PHE A 46 6.62 8.68 -15.30
C PHE A 46 6.49 8.02 -13.94
N ASP A 47 7.13 8.60 -12.93
CA ASP A 47 7.16 8.13 -11.57
C ASP A 47 6.63 9.19 -10.59
N TRP A 48 6.10 8.68 -9.50
CA TRP A 48 5.65 9.51 -8.39
C TRP A 48 5.76 8.72 -7.09
N ARG A 49 5.91 9.47 -6.00
CA ARG A 49 5.96 8.92 -4.64
C ARG A 49 4.99 9.67 -3.74
N GLN A 50 4.27 8.92 -2.93
CA GLN A 50 3.42 9.46 -1.87
C GLN A 50 3.88 8.92 -0.52
N ASN A 51 4.09 9.85 0.42
CA ASN A 51 4.60 9.54 1.74
C ASN A 51 3.49 9.63 2.78
N TYR A 52 3.38 8.59 3.60
CA TYR A 52 2.39 8.50 4.69
C TYR A 52 3.06 8.27 6.05
N VAL A 53 2.28 8.48 7.10
CA VAL A 53 2.66 8.24 8.50
C VAL A 53 1.80 7.13 9.12
N GLY A 54 0.60 6.90 8.60
CA GLY A 54 -0.37 5.93 9.12
C GLY A 54 -1.33 6.53 10.16
N LYS A 55 -2.12 5.67 10.82
CA LYS A 55 -3.14 6.10 11.79
C LYS A 55 -2.50 6.76 13.02
N ILE A 56 -2.96 7.96 13.36
CA ILE A 56 -2.45 8.73 14.50
C ILE A 56 -2.88 8.08 15.82
N LYS A 57 -1.91 7.96 16.73
CA LYS A 57 -2.11 7.52 18.11
C LYS A 57 -1.91 8.66 19.11
N PHE A 58 -0.89 9.49 18.91
CA PHE A 58 -0.62 10.67 19.72
C PHE A 58 -0.35 11.87 18.81
N ALA A 59 -0.81 13.05 19.22
CA ALA A 59 -0.53 14.29 18.51
C ALA A 59 -0.32 15.43 19.52
N SER A 60 0.60 16.34 19.22
CA SER A 60 0.85 17.52 20.03
C SER A 60 1.32 18.68 19.16
N PHE A 61 0.72 19.86 19.36
CA PHE A 61 1.09 21.06 18.63
C PHE A 61 2.40 21.63 19.17
N ASP A 62 3.27 22.07 18.27
CA ASP A 62 4.43 22.85 18.67
C ASP A 62 4.05 24.32 18.83
N THR A 63 4.04 24.79 20.08
CA THR A 63 3.76 26.17 20.48
C THR A 63 5.03 26.98 20.72
N VAL A 64 6.20 26.34 20.78
CA VAL A 64 7.49 26.93 21.19
C VAL A 64 8.29 27.38 19.96
N SER A 65 8.32 26.57 18.92
CA SER A 65 9.10 26.87 17.71
C SER A 65 8.46 27.97 16.87
N ALA A 66 9.30 28.79 16.22
CA ALA A 66 8.85 29.77 15.23
C ALA A 66 8.16 29.10 14.02
N THR A 67 8.57 27.88 13.67
CA THR A 67 7.94 27.08 12.62
C THR A 67 6.68 26.40 13.13
N LYS A 68 5.52 26.77 12.59
CA LYS A 68 4.23 26.17 12.91
C LYS A 68 4.14 24.73 12.42
N LYS A 69 4.28 23.76 13.33
CA LYS A 69 4.20 22.32 13.04
C LYS A 69 3.40 21.57 14.11
N ILE A 70 2.97 20.36 13.76
CA ILE A 70 2.35 19.41 14.69
C ILE A 70 3.17 18.14 14.69
N ILE A 71 3.49 17.64 15.89
CA ILE A 71 4.19 16.37 16.06
C ILE A 71 3.14 15.27 16.20
N VAL A 72 3.30 14.21 15.41
CA VAL A 72 2.41 13.06 15.41
C VAL A 72 3.21 11.78 15.63
N ALA A 73 2.63 10.86 16.40
CA ALA A 73 3.08 9.49 16.55
C ALA A 73 1.96 8.54 16.13
N THR A 74 2.29 7.52 15.34
CA THR A 74 1.30 6.64 14.70
C THR A 74 1.37 5.19 15.18
N GLU A 75 0.31 4.43 14.91
CA GLU A 75 0.26 2.97 15.16
C GLU A 75 1.28 2.19 14.31
N GLU A 76 1.68 2.75 13.18
CA GLU A 76 2.75 2.23 12.32
C GLU A 76 4.16 2.52 12.88
N ASN A 77 4.31 2.85 14.16
CA ASN A 77 5.59 3.16 14.80
C ASN A 77 6.36 4.27 14.04
N VAL A 78 5.66 5.33 13.64
CA VAL A 78 6.27 6.50 12.97
C VAL A 78 6.12 7.71 13.88
N ILE A 79 7.18 8.51 13.99
CA ILE A 79 7.14 9.85 14.57
C ILE A 79 7.44 10.85 13.46
N ALA A 80 6.58 11.86 13.30
CA ALA A 80 6.74 12.85 12.24
C ALA A 80 6.34 14.25 12.70
N ALA A 81 6.93 15.26 12.09
CA ALA A 81 6.44 16.64 12.14
C ALA A 81 5.71 16.98 10.84
N LEU A 82 4.46 17.39 10.96
CA LEU A 82 3.65 17.86 9.83
C LEU A 82 3.56 19.39 9.85
N ASN A 83 3.65 19.99 8.67
CA ASN A 83 3.44 21.43 8.49
C ASN A 83 1.96 21.78 8.73
N LEU A 84 1.68 22.78 9.56
CA LEU A 84 0.30 23.19 9.86
C LEU A 84 -0.45 23.76 8.65
N ASN A 85 0.25 24.37 7.69
CA ASN A 85 -0.39 25.01 6.53
C ASN A 85 -0.64 24.04 5.38
N SER A 86 0.30 23.14 5.09
CA SER A 86 0.23 22.25 3.92
C SER A 86 -0.03 20.78 4.24
N GLY A 87 0.14 20.35 5.49
CA GLY A 87 0.10 18.94 5.87
C GLY A 87 1.29 18.13 5.31
N GLN A 88 2.30 18.78 4.73
CA GLN A 88 3.51 18.09 4.27
C GLN A 88 4.37 17.64 5.45
N ILE A 89 5.06 16.52 5.26
CA ILE A 89 6.01 15.97 6.23
C ILE A 89 7.28 16.84 6.20
N LEU A 90 7.62 17.47 7.32
CA LEU A 90 8.86 18.24 7.49
C LEU A 90 10.04 17.30 7.78
N TRP A 91 9.82 16.37 8.70
CA TRP A 91 10.72 15.26 8.99
C TRP A 91 9.91 14.07 9.48
N ARG A 92 10.47 12.86 9.29
CA ARG A 92 9.84 11.60 9.68
C ARG A 92 10.89 10.59 10.13
N ARG A 93 10.59 9.87 11.20
CA ARG A 93 11.38 8.76 11.74
C ARG A 93 10.49 7.52 11.82
N VAL A 94 10.86 6.51 11.04
CA VAL A 94 10.19 5.20 11.04
C VAL A 94 10.97 4.32 12.01
N LEU A 95 10.34 3.91 13.10
CA LEU A 95 10.95 3.06 14.13
C LEU A 95 10.88 1.58 13.71
N GLU A 96 11.43 0.71 14.57
CA GLU A 96 11.52 -0.72 14.35
C GLU A 96 10.13 -1.37 14.10
N LYS A 97 10.09 -2.42 13.27
CA LYS A 97 8.85 -3.16 12.99
C LYS A 97 8.40 -3.95 14.22
N GLY A 98 7.09 -4.15 14.34
CA GLY A 98 6.49 -4.97 15.39
C GLY A 98 6.52 -4.30 16.76
N TYR A 99 6.62 -5.11 17.82
CA TYR A 99 6.48 -4.63 19.20
C TYR A 99 7.65 -3.75 19.67
N GLY A 100 8.86 -3.95 19.12
CA GLY A 100 10.06 -3.20 19.52
C GLY A 100 9.97 -1.70 19.24
N GLY A 101 9.33 -1.30 18.14
CA GLY A 101 9.10 0.12 17.82
C GLY A 101 7.76 0.67 18.33
N HIS A 102 6.95 -0.12 19.02
CA HIS A 102 5.59 0.29 19.39
C HIS A 102 5.59 1.49 20.34
N ILE A 103 5.06 2.62 19.88
CA ILE A 103 5.09 3.88 20.63
C ILE A 103 4.06 3.82 21.76
N ARG A 104 4.51 3.96 23.01
CA ARG A 104 3.71 3.89 24.22
C ARG A 104 3.24 5.25 24.70
N THR A 105 4.10 6.26 24.61
CA THR A 105 3.78 7.64 24.95
C THR A 105 4.65 8.61 24.16
N LEU A 106 4.16 9.83 24.03
CA LEU A 106 4.81 10.97 23.41
C LEU A 106 4.48 12.21 24.26
N GLY A 107 5.47 13.01 24.64
CA GLY A 107 5.23 14.18 25.50
C GLY A 107 6.40 15.16 25.55
N GLY A 108 6.21 16.26 26.30
CA GLY A 108 7.19 17.35 26.49
C GLY A 108 7.23 18.41 25.37
N VAL A 109 6.45 18.23 24.31
CA VAL A 109 6.46 19.12 23.12
C VAL A 109 6.18 20.58 23.47
N ALA A 110 5.25 20.83 24.39
CA ALA A 110 4.91 22.18 24.85
C ALA A 110 6.05 22.87 25.64
N ASP A 111 6.95 22.08 26.22
CA ASP A 111 8.11 22.55 26.99
C ASP A 111 9.36 22.71 26.10
N GLY A 112 9.24 22.41 24.80
CA GLY A 112 10.35 22.41 23.85
C GLY A 112 11.16 21.10 23.82
N ASP A 113 10.73 20.07 24.57
CA ASP A 113 11.41 18.78 24.68
C ASP A 113 10.58 17.66 24.07
N LEU A 114 10.97 17.11 22.92
CA LEU A 114 10.24 15.97 22.34
C LEU A 114 10.77 14.66 22.91
N ILE A 115 9.99 13.96 23.72
CA ILE A 115 10.34 12.66 24.29
C ILE A 115 9.33 11.61 23.86
N SER A 116 9.83 10.44 23.46
CA SER A 116 8.99 9.26 23.21
C SER A 116 9.47 8.05 23.99
N VAL A 117 8.52 7.19 24.35
CA VAL A 117 8.81 5.86 24.88
C VAL A 117 8.27 4.83 23.90
N SER A 118 9.12 3.91 23.48
CA SER A 118 8.81 2.86 22.50
C SER A 118 9.24 1.48 23.00
N GLY A 119 8.58 0.41 22.54
CA GLY A 119 8.98 -0.95 22.87
C GLY A 119 8.28 -1.54 24.09
N GLY A 120 8.94 -2.49 24.74
CA GLY A 120 8.42 -3.19 25.92
C GLY A 120 9.51 -3.72 26.84
N VAL A 121 10.23 -4.77 26.45
CA VAL A 121 11.38 -5.30 27.22
C VAL A 121 12.61 -5.39 26.33
N PRO A 122 13.57 -4.44 26.44
CA PRO A 122 13.48 -3.18 27.19
C PRO A 122 12.53 -2.17 26.53
N ALA A 123 11.99 -1.24 27.32
CA ALA A 123 11.36 -0.03 26.80
C ALA A 123 12.47 0.98 26.50
N ILE A 124 12.45 1.61 25.34
CA ILE A 124 13.47 2.56 24.88
C ILE A 124 12.89 3.96 24.96
N VAL A 125 13.56 4.82 25.72
CA VAL A 125 13.23 6.25 25.84
C VAL A 125 14.15 7.03 24.91
N ARG A 126 13.55 7.91 24.09
CA ARG A 126 14.27 8.73 23.11
C ARG A 126 13.91 10.19 23.30
N ALA A 127 14.92 11.02 23.45
CA ALA A 127 14.81 12.48 23.35
C ALA A 127 15.13 12.88 21.91
N TRP A 128 14.30 13.73 21.32
CA TRP A 128 14.37 14.13 19.92
C TRP A 128 14.57 15.64 19.81
N ASP A 129 15.37 16.06 18.83
CA ASP A 129 15.37 17.45 18.40
C ASP A 129 14.07 17.74 17.65
N LEU A 130 13.31 18.70 18.16
CA LEU A 130 12.05 19.14 17.55
C LEU A 130 12.25 19.70 16.14
N ALA A 131 13.36 20.38 15.87
CA ALA A 131 13.60 21.04 14.59
C ALA A 131 13.89 20.03 13.47
N THR A 132 14.82 19.10 13.72
CA THR A 132 15.34 18.18 12.70
C THR A 132 14.80 16.74 12.81
N GLY A 133 14.21 16.38 13.95
CA GLY A 133 13.84 15.01 14.28
C GLY A 133 15.04 14.09 14.53
N HIS A 134 16.24 14.61 14.79
CA HIS A 134 17.39 13.79 15.20
C HIS A 134 17.25 13.31 16.64
N ILE A 135 17.82 12.15 16.96
CA ILE A 135 17.87 11.64 18.33
C ILE A 135 18.98 12.41 19.07
N LEU A 136 18.62 13.02 20.19
CA LEU A 136 19.54 13.72 21.10
C LEU A 136 20.11 12.75 22.14
N ASN A 137 19.24 11.94 22.76
CA ASN A 137 19.67 10.87 23.65
C ASN A 137 18.73 9.66 23.56
N GLU A 138 19.28 8.48 23.78
CA GLU A 138 18.55 7.21 23.82
C GLU A 138 19.02 6.38 25.02
N TRP A 139 18.08 5.89 25.83
CA TRP A 139 18.40 5.05 26.97
C TRP A 139 17.32 4.00 27.23
N PRO A 140 17.68 2.77 27.64
CA PRO A 140 16.73 1.69 27.88
C PRO A 140 16.26 1.63 29.34
N ILE A 141 15.01 1.19 29.52
CA ILE A 141 14.43 0.76 30.79
C ILE A 141 14.14 -0.74 30.66
N ALA A 142 14.88 -1.54 31.43
CA ALA A 142 14.61 -2.97 31.51
C ALA A 142 13.38 -3.19 32.40
N GLU A 143 12.25 -3.59 31.80
CA GLU A 143 11.10 -4.08 32.56
C GLU A 143 11.41 -5.49 33.06
N GLN A 144 11.23 -5.73 34.37
CA GLN A 144 11.60 -7.00 34.99
C GLN A 144 10.58 -8.11 34.71
N ASN A 145 9.34 -7.75 34.35
CA ASN A 145 8.27 -8.71 34.12
C ASN A 145 7.59 -8.52 32.76
N THR A 146 7.85 -9.44 31.83
CA THR A 146 7.35 -9.41 30.45
C THR A 146 5.82 -9.52 30.35
N ASP A 147 5.18 -10.16 31.33
CA ASP A 147 3.74 -10.43 31.27
C ASP A 147 2.90 -9.20 31.65
N ARG A 148 3.53 -8.18 32.24
CA ARG A 148 2.85 -7.00 32.83
C ARG A 148 3.02 -5.71 32.03
N ILE A 149 3.62 -5.77 30.84
CA ILE A 149 3.91 -4.59 30.00
C ILE A 149 2.62 -3.83 29.61
N LYS A 150 1.48 -4.52 29.53
CA LYS A 150 0.19 -3.89 29.18
C LYS A 150 -0.34 -2.97 30.29
N ASP A 151 0.02 -3.23 31.53
CA ASP A 151 -0.44 -2.47 32.68
C ASP A 151 0.41 -1.23 32.95
N VAL A 152 1.64 -1.20 32.41
CA VAL A 152 2.56 -0.08 32.55
C VAL A 152 1.98 1.17 31.89
N LYS A 153 1.91 2.25 32.66
CA LYS A 153 1.53 3.58 32.18
C LYS A 153 2.74 4.51 32.20
N TRP A 154 2.76 5.46 31.28
CA TRP A 154 3.85 6.40 31.11
C TRP A 154 3.29 7.83 31.12
N HIS A 155 3.92 8.70 31.91
CA HIS A 155 3.61 10.13 31.94
C HIS A 155 4.88 10.94 31.78
N ILE A 156 4.86 11.96 30.95
CA ILE A 156 5.99 12.87 30.72
C ILE A 156 5.51 14.27 31.08
N LYS A 157 6.21 14.92 32.02
CA LYS A 157 5.91 16.30 32.44
C LYS A 157 7.15 16.98 32.99
N ASP A 158 7.34 18.26 32.66
CA ASP A 158 8.40 19.12 33.21
C ASP A 158 9.80 18.50 33.10
N GLY A 159 10.11 17.88 31.95
CA GLY A 159 11.40 17.20 31.73
C GLY A 159 11.61 15.91 32.54
N THR A 160 10.60 15.42 33.26
CA THR A 160 10.66 14.15 33.99
C THR A 160 9.78 13.08 33.34
N LEU A 161 10.31 11.86 33.25
CA LEU A 161 9.59 10.68 32.80
C LEU A 161 9.15 9.86 34.02
N HIS A 162 7.86 9.60 34.13
CA HIS A 162 7.29 8.75 35.17
C HIS A 162 6.93 7.37 34.60
N HIS A 163 7.60 6.35 35.13
CA HIS A 163 7.27 4.95 34.93
C HIS A 163 6.30 4.50 36.03
N ILE A 164 5.05 4.20 35.65
CA ILE A 164 3.97 3.88 36.59
C ILE A 164 3.62 2.40 36.44
N LEU A 165 3.93 1.62 37.48
CA LEU A 165 3.69 0.18 37.54
C LEU A 165 2.67 -0.13 38.65
N PRO A 166 1.42 -0.49 38.31
CA PRO A 166 0.49 -1.02 39.30
C PRO A 166 0.95 -2.41 39.76
N ILE A 167 0.86 -2.71 41.04
CA ILE A 167 1.18 -4.00 41.67
C ILE A 167 -0.10 -4.52 42.32
N TYR A 168 -0.63 -5.62 41.78
CA TYR A 168 -1.90 -6.18 42.23
C TYR A 168 -1.89 -6.50 43.73
N ASN A 169 -3.01 -6.20 44.40
CA ASN A 169 -3.22 -6.41 45.83
C ASN A 169 -2.22 -5.68 46.75
N SER A 170 -1.44 -4.73 46.23
CA SER A 170 -0.44 -3.98 47.00
C SER A 170 -0.58 -2.48 46.79
N GLY A 171 -0.30 -1.98 45.59
CA GLY A 171 -0.21 -0.54 45.36
C GLY A 171 0.37 -0.18 44.01
N VAL A 172 0.70 1.10 43.83
CA VAL A 172 1.29 1.61 42.58
C VAL A 172 2.72 2.08 42.85
N GLU A 173 3.67 1.57 42.09
CA GLU A 173 5.06 2.01 42.11
C GLU A 173 5.29 3.02 41.00
N VAL A 174 5.70 4.23 41.36
CA VAL A 174 5.99 5.33 40.44
C VAL A 174 7.47 5.65 40.52
N THR A 175 8.21 5.34 39.46
CA THR A 175 9.63 5.71 39.35
C THR A 175 9.80 6.88 38.39
N SER A 176 10.32 7.99 38.91
CA SER A 176 10.68 9.18 38.15
C SER A 176 12.12 9.06 37.65
N TYR A 177 12.31 9.38 36.38
CA TYR A 177 13.60 9.52 35.72
C TYR A 177 13.72 10.92 35.12
N ASP A 178 14.93 11.44 35.03
CA ASP A 178 15.20 12.58 34.16
C ASP A 178 15.02 12.12 32.71
N SER A 179 14.15 12.80 31.96
CA SER A 179 13.75 12.32 30.63
C SER A 179 14.89 12.37 29.61
N LYS A 180 15.82 13.31 29.78
CA LYS A 180 16.95 13.52 28.87
C LYS A 180 18.10 12.59 29.17
N THR A 181 18.53 12.47 30.41
CA THR A 181 19.73 11.72 30.82
C THR A 181 19.44 10.26 31.19
N GLY A 182 18.20 9.95 31.59
CA GLY A 182 17.84 8.65 32.14
C GLY A 182 18.25 8.44 33.59
N GLU A 183 18.74 9.49 34.27
CA GLU A 183 19.08 9.41 35.69
C GLU A 183 17.82 9.12 36.52
N LYS A 184 17.88 8.10 37.37
CA LYS A 184 16.78 7.74 38.26
C LYS A 184 16.69 8.77 39.39
N LEU A 185 15.62 9.57 39.40
CA LEU A 185 15.41 10.64 40.39
C LEU A 185 14.82 10.11 41.70
N LYS A 186 13.62 9.51 41.64
CA LYS A 186 12.90 9.06 42.84
C LYS A 186 11.93 7.93 42.53
N THR A 187 11.86 6.94 43.41
CA THR A 187 10.79 5.92 43.41
C THR A 187 9.83 6.19 44.56
N ARG A 188 8.53 6.16 44.27
CA ARG A 188 7.44 6.29 45.24
C ARG A 188 6.58 5.04 45.18
N ARG A 189 6.03 4.62 46.32
CA ARG A 189 5.02 3.55 46.38
C ARG A 189 3.78 4.11 47.07
N VAL A 190 2.65 4.05 46.39
CA VAL A 190 1.35 4.50 46.89
C VAL A 190 0.50 3.28 47.17
N SER A 191 -0.05 3.17 48.36
CA SER A 191 -0.88 2.03 48.75
C SER A 191 -2.20 2.04 47.98
N ALA A 192 -2.49 0.95 47.27
CA ALA A 192 -3.71 0.77 46.49
C ALA A 192 -4.06 -0.73 46.41
N PRO A 193 -4.43 -1.36 47.54
CA PRO A 193 -4.65 -2.81 47.63
C PRO A 193 -5.88 -3.29 46.86
N PHE A 194 -6.75 -2.36 46.42
CA PHE A 194 -7.95 -2.70 45.67
C PHE A 194 -7.69 -3.01 44.18
N ILE A 195 -6.52 -2.66 43.65
CA ILE A 195 -6.14 -2.93 42.24
C ILE A 195 -5.88 -4.42 42.08
N SER A 196 -6.65 -5.07 41.21
CA SER A 196 -6.56 -6.48 40.88
C SER A 196 -6.51 -6.68 39.36
N GLN A 197 -6.46 -7.93 38.89
CA GLN A 197 -6.50 -8.22 37.46
C GLN A 197 -7.85 -7.85 36.81
N GLU A 198 -8.91 -7.73 37.60
CA GLU A 198 -10.26 -7.38 37.15
C GLU A 198 -10.52 -5.87 37.18
N THR A 199 -9.63 -5.08 37.79
CA THR A 199 -9.82 -3.62 37.84
C THR A 199 -9.34 -2.96 36.56
N GLU A 200 -10.21 -2.19 35.91
CA GLU A 200 -9.85 -1.37 34.75
C GLU A 200 -9.26 -0.03 35.22
N CYS A 201 -7.99 0.25 34.89
CA CYS A 201 -7.32 1.49 35.29
C CYS A 201 -6.88 2.35 34.09
N VAL A 202 -7.24 3.64 34.14
CA VAL A 202 -6.83 4.66 33.18
C VAL A 202 -6.01 5.75 33.86
N LEU A 203 -5.05 6.32 33.13
CA LEU A 203 -4.19 7.39 33.63
C LEU A 203 -4.81 8.75 33.29
N ALA A 204 -5.13 9.54 34.32
CA ALA A 204 -5.54 10.94 34.23
C ALA A 204 -4.58 11.75 35.11
N ALA A 205 -3.33 11.84 34.68
CA ALA A 205 -2.23 12.36 35.48
C ALA A 205 -2.55 13.76 36.04
N PRO A 206 -2.35 14.02 37.35
CA PRO A 206 -1.53 13.25 38.29
C PRO A 206 -2.21 12.06 39.00
N TYR A 207 -3.43 11.68 38.62
CA TYR A 207 -4.18 10.60 39.24
C TYR A 207 -4.24 9.33 38.37
N LEU A 208 -4.31 8.18 39.03
CA LEU A 208 -4.70 6.92 38.40
C LEU A 208 -6.12 6.59 38.83
N ALA A 209 -7.04 6.54 37.87
CA ALA A 209 -8.44 6.19 38.11
C ALA A 209 -8.64 4.71 37.80
N CYS A 210 -9.19 3.97 38.75
CA CYS A 210 -9.45 2.53 38.62
C CYS A 210 -10.91 2.22 38.94
N LEU A 211 -11.58 1.53 38.03
CA LEU A 211 -12.94 1.04 38.21
C LEU A 211 -12.91 -0.38 38.79
N LYS A 212 -13.72 -0.61 39.83
CA LYS A 212 -13.90 -1.93 40.45
C LYS A 212 -15.38 -2.33 40.46
N GLY A 213 -15.69 -3.39 39.72
CA GLY A 213 -17.01 -4.01 39.63
C GLY A 213 -17.87 -3.48 38.48
N ASP A 214 -18.81 -4.31 38.01
CA ASP A 214 -19.61 -4.03 36.80
C ASP A 214 -21.10 -3.73 37.10
N ASN A 215 -21.52 -3.91 38.36
CA ASN A 215 -22.92 -3.74 38.80
C ASN A 215 -23.15 -2.36 39.42
N SER A 216 -24.37 -2.08 39.88
CA SER A 216 -24.75 -0.83 40.59
C SER A 216 -23.95 -0.50 41.86
N LEU A 217 -23.07 -1.42 42.30
CA LEU A 217 -22.11 -1.23 43.39
C LEU A 217 -20.69 -0.89 42.90
N ALA A 218 -20.52 -0.58 41.61
CA ALA A 218 -19.22 -0.20 41.05
C ALA A 218 -18.66 1.05 41.76
N ILE A 219 -17.36 1.03 42.04
CA ILE A 219 -16.66 2.12 42.71
C ILE A 219 -15.47 2.54 41.85
N VAL A 220 -15.35 3.85 41.62
CA VAL A 220 -14.18 4.47 41.00
C VAL A 220 -13.24 4.90 42.11
N PHE A 221 -12.03 4.33 42.12
CA PHE A 221 -10.96 4.72 43.02
C PHE A 221 -9.99 5.65 42.31
N LEU A 222 -9.62 6.75 42.98
CA LEU A 222 -8.68 7.74 42.50
C LEU A 222 -7.43 7.70 43.37
N VAL A 223 -6.28 7.39 42.77
CA VAL A 223 -4.98 7.31 43.44
C VAL A 223 -4.12 8.47 43.01
N HIS A 224 -3.72 9.33 43.93
CA HIS A 224 -2.76 10.40 43.64
C HIS A 224 -1.35 9.81 43.51
N LEU A 225 -0.72 9.93 42.34
CA LEU A 225 0.53 9.22 42.02
C LEU A 225 1.78 9.85 42.63
N PHE A 226 1.74 11.16 42.91
CA PHE A 226 2.92 11.92 43.33
C PHE A 226 2.94 12.28 44.83
N ASP A 227 1.85 12.01 45.54
CA ASP A 227 1.69 12.28 46.97
C ASP A 227 1.48 10.94 47.69
N THR A 228 2.47 10.52 48.47
CA THR A 228 2.45 9.25 49.19
C THR A 228 1.58 9.29 50.44
N ASN A 229 1.22 10.48 50.91
CA ASN A 229 0.39 10.65 52.12
C ASN A 229 -1.10 10.76 51.79
N ALA A 230 -1.44 11.05 50.53
CA ALA A 230 -2.81 11.09 50.05
C ALA A 230 -3.44 9.68 50.11
N GLN A 231 -4.54 9.55 50.84
CA GLN A 231 -5.34 8.32 50.79
C GLN A 231 -6.12 8.23 49.47
N PRO A 232 -6.33 7.02 48.93
CA PRO A 232 -7.16 6.84 47.75
C PRO A 232 -8.57 7.36 48.00
N GLN A 233 -9.06 8.20 47.09
CA GLN A 233 -10.45 8.67 47.13
C GLN A 233 -11.34 7.66 46.41
N SER A 234 -12.57 7.50 46.88
CA SER A 234 -13.55 6.58 46.26
C SER A 234 -14.85 7.31 45.94
N VAL A 235 -15.30 7.19 44.70
CA VAL A 235 -16.56 7.74 44.22
C VAL A 235 -17.44 6.58 43.76
N THR A 236 -18.64 6.45 44.32
CA THR A 236 -19.55 5.35 43.93
C THR A 236 -20.27 5.68 42.64
N ILE A 237 -20.57 4.68 41.83
CA ILE A 237 -21.25 4.90 40.53
C ILE A 237 -22.62 5.58 40.69
N ASN A 238 -23.31 5.32 41.81
CA ASN A 238 -24.58 5.97 42.16
C ASN A 238 -24.43 7.49 42.38
N THR A 239 -23.28 7.98 42.85
CA THR A 239 -23.04 9.43 42.94
C THR A 239 -22.81 10.07 41.58
N ILE A 240 -22.33 9.30 40.61
CA ILE A 240 -22.05 9.78 39.25
C ILE A 240 -23.31 9.74 38.41
N PHE A 241 -24.05 8.63 38.39
CA PHE A 241 -25.21 8.41 37.51
C PHE A 241 -26.58 8.50 38.18
N GLY A 242 -26.66 8.53 39.51
CA GLY A 242 -27.90 8.36 40.27
C GLY A 242 -28.32 6.89 40.42
N ALA A 243 -29.44 6.65 41.11
CA ALA A 243 -30.03 5.32 41.22
C ALA A 243 -30.68 4.91 39.89
N GLY A 244 -30.31 3.75 39.34
CA GLY A 244 -30.96 3.15 38.16
C GLY A 244 -30.07 2.93 36.92
N ALA A 245 -28.81 3.35 36.94
CA ALA A 245 -27.88 3.03 35.84
C ALA A 245 -27.58 1.53 35.81
N GLN A 246 -27.50 0.96 34.60
CA GLN A 246 -27.15 -0.45 34.37
C GLN A 246 -25.75 -0.55 33.75
N GLY A 247 -24.96 -1.50 34.25
CA GLY A 247 -23.66 -1.84 33.67
C GLY A 247 -23.79 -2.64 32.36
N PRO A 248 -22.67 -2.94 31.69
CA PRO A 248 -21.30 -2.73 32.16
C PRO A 248 -20.85 -1.27 32.07
N TYR A 249 -20.09 -0.83 33.06
CA TYR A 249 -19.46 0.49 33.06
C TYR A 249 -18.07 0.39 32.45
N LYS A 250 -17.73 1.34 31.57
CA LYS A 250 -16.41 1.38 30.92
C LYS A 250 -15.72 2.69 31.25
N LEU A 251 -14.46 2.61 31.67
CA LEU A 251 -13.67 3.78 32.08
C LEU A 251 -12.74 4.24 30.97
N GLU A 252 -12.82 5.51 30.58
CA GLU A 252 -12.00 6.11 29.53
C GLU A 252 -11.33 7.40 30.04
N SER A 253 -10.06 7.61 29.67
CA SER A 253 -9.36 8.88 29.93
C SER A 253 -9.73 9.90 28.86
N VAL A 254 -10.12 11.11 29.27
CA VAL A 254 -10.36 12.21 28.33
C VAL A 254 -9.02 12.84 27.95
N LEU A 255 -8.79 13.03 26.65
CA LEU A 255 -7.58 13.69 26.15
C LEU A 255 -7.61 15.19 26.45
N GLY A 256 -6.48 15.77 26.84
CA GLY A 256 -6.38 17.20 27.12
C GLY A 256 -5.34 17.54 28.17
N GLU A 257 -5.36 18.80 28.60
CA GLU A 257 -4.43 19.35 29.60
C GLU A 257 -4.87 19.06 31.05
N GLU A 258 -6.13 18.66 31.25
CA GLU A 258 -6.75 18.50 32.57
C GLU A 258 -7.05 17.03 32.90
N PRO A 259 -6.89 16.60 34.16
CA PRO A 259 -7.17 15.23 34.60
C PRO A 259 -8.68 14.98 34.66
N VAL A 260 -9.22 14.50 33.55
CA VAL A 260 -10.66 14.26 33.38
C VAL A 260 -10.86 12.83 32.90
N ILE A 261 -11.84 12.13 33.47
CA ILE A 261 -12.22 10.78 33.06
C ILE A 261 -13.69 10.76 32.64
N SER A 262 -14.00 9.94 31.65
CA SER A 262 -15.37 9.64 31.24
C SER A 262 -15.72 8.21 31.57
N ILE A 263 -16.98 8.02 31.97
CA ILE A 263 -17.52 6.70 32.30
C ILE A 263 -18.74 6.48 31.41
N ASN A 264 -18.80 5.34 30.74
CA ASN A 264 -19.92 4.97 29.89
C ASN A 264 -20.86 4.06 30.69
N ALA A 265 -22.17 4.23 30.54
CA ALA A 265 -23.19 3.42 31.20
C ALA A 265 -24.30 3.04 30.21
N ASP A 266 -25.19 2.13 30.64
CA ASP A 266 -26.41 1.75 29.93
C ASP A 266 -26.13 1.18 28.52
N ASN A 267 -25.17 0.25 28.40
CA ASN A 267 -24.70 -0.31 27.12
C ASN A 267 -24.23 0.75 26.11
N ASP A 268 -23.39 1.69 26.57
CA ASP A 268 -22.78 2.73 25.74
C ASP A 268 -23.79 3.74 25.14
N GLN A 269 -24.93 3.93 25.83
CA GLN A 269 -25.95 4.92 25.43
C GLN A 269 -25.64 6.32 25.98
N ARG A 270 -25.09 6.41 27.19
CA ARG A 270 -24.76 7.69 27.83
C ARG A 270 -23.42 7.68 28.55
N LYS A 271 -22.74 8.83 28.52
CA LYS A 271 -21.49 9.12 29.20
C LYS A 271 -21.68 10.20 30.25
N ARG A 272 -20.94 10.08 31.36
CA ARG A 272 -20.74 11.16 32.32
C ARG A 272 -19.26 11.37 32.59
N ILE A 273 -18.92 12.60 32.96
CA ILE A 273 -17.54 13.01 33.21
C ILE A 273 -17.32 13.24 34.70
N LEU A 274 -16.15 12.82 35.18
CA LEU A 274 -15.65 13.14 36.50
C LEU A 274 -14.39 14.01 36.35
N VAL A 275 -14.48 15.25 36.83
CA VAL A 275 -13.32 16.15 36.89
C VAL A 275 -12.54 15.82 38.15
N ILE A 276 -11.28 15.42 37.99
CA ILE A 276 -10.45 14.97 39.11
C ILE A 276 -9.67 16.17 39.64
N GLY A 277 -9.80 16.45 40.93
CA GLY A 277 -9.07 17.49 41.64
C GLY A 277 -8.84 17.07 43.09
N GLU A 278 -8.62 18.03 43.99
CA GLU A 278 -8.58 17.74 45.44
C GLU A 278 -9.88 17.10 45.93
N LEU A 279 -11.01 17.51 45.36
CA LEU A 279 -12.31 16.88 45.51
C LEU A 279 -12.82 16.47 44.11
N PRO A 280 -13.25 15.22 43.90
CA PRO A 280 -13.74 14.78 42.62
C PRO A 280 -15.15 15.33 42.39
N ILE A 281 -15.35 16.05 41.29
CA ILE A 281 -16.61 16.72 40.97
C ILE A 281 -17.30 15.95 39.83
N PRO A 282 -18.39 15.21 40.11
CA PRO A 282 -19.17 14.55 39.07
C PRO A 282 -20.03 15.57 38.33
N ILE A 283 -19.86 15.65 37.01
CA ILE A 283 -20.71 16.51 36.17
C ILE A 283 -21.98 15.72 35.84
N GLN A 284 -23.14 16.20 36.33
CA GLN A 284 -24.43 15.51 36.20
C GLN A 284 -25.09 15.67 34.82
N ARG A 285 -24.36 16.15 33.81
CA ARG A 285 -24.84 16.25 32.43
C ARG A 285 -24.65 14.92 31.71
N ASP A 286 -25.72 14.39 31.14
CA ASP A 286 -25.65 13.23 30.25
C ASP A 286 -25.09 13.66 28.90
N ILE A 287 -24.05 12.95 28.46
CA ILE A 287 -23.41 13.10 27.16
C ILE A 287 -23.76 11.86 26.33
N ALA A 288 -23.87 12.01 25.01
CA ALA A 288 -24.12 10.87 24.13
C ALA A 288 -22.99 9.83 24.24
N GLY A 289 -23.35 8.55 24.27
CA GLY A 289 -22.40 7.44 24.36
C GLY A 289 -21.35 7.39 23.26
N ASP A 290 -21.72 7.79 22.05
CA ASP A 290 -20.83 7.85 20.89
C ASP A 290 -19.98 9.13 20.82
N ALA A 291 -20.21 10.09 21.72
CA ALA A 291 -19.45 11.34 21.74
C ALA A 291 -18.00 11.09 22.15
N THR A 292 -17.08 11.79 21.46
CA THR A 292 -15.66 11.82 21.82
C THR A 292 -15.35 13.16 22.47
N LEU A 293 -14.51 13.12 23.51
CA LEU A 293 -14.30 14.25 24.41
C LEU A 293 -12.84 14.71 24.36
N TYR A 294 -12.65 16.02 24.36
CA TYR A 294 -11.33 16.64 24.46
C TYR A 294 -11.39 17.88 25.35
N VAL A 295 -10.43 18.08 26.24
CA VAL A 295 -10.36 19.26 27.12
C VAL A 295 -9.25 20.19 26.66
N VAL A 296 -9.60 21.46 26.44
CA VAL A 296 -8.68 22.53 26.05
C VAL A 296 -8.73 23.66 27.07
N SER A 297 -7.57 24.23 27.38
CA SER A 297 -7.46 25.43 28.22
C SER A 297 -7.37 26.68 27.33
N ILE A 298 -8.13 27.72 27.67
CA ILE A 298 -8.15 29.01 26.97
C ILE A 298 -8.03 30.11 28.02
N ASP A 299 -6.87 30.75 28.14
CA ASP A 299 -6.62 31.84 29.11
C ASP A 299 -7.09 31.50 30.55
N ASN A 300 -6.87 30.26 31.00
CA ASN A 300 -7.33 29.65 32.27
C ASN A 300 -8.81 29.22 32.34
N GLU A 301 -9.62 29.44 31.32
CA GLU A 301 -10.95 28.82 31.19
C GLU A 301 -10.80 27.41 30.62
N LYS A 302 -11.44 26.43 31.26
CA LYS A 302 -11.36 25.01 30.87
C LYS A 302 -12.59 24.67 30.04
N VAL A 303 -12.38 24.35 28.77
CA VAL A 303 -13.45 24.07 27.82
C VAL A 303 -13.43 22.60 27.43
N LEU A 304 -14.60 21.97 27.53
CA LEU A 304 -14.88 20.64 27.04
C LEU A 304 -15.41 20.73 25.61
N LEU A 305 -14.70 20.07 24.69
CA LEU A 305 -15.13 19.87 23.30
C LEU A 305 -15.76 18.49 23.17
N GLU A 306 -17.03 18.47 22.80
CA GLU A 306 -17.80 17.26 22.55
C GLU A 306 -18.00 17.09 21.06
N THR A 307 -17.51 15.97 20.54
CA THR A 307 -17.60 15.67 19.12
C THR A 307 -18.63 14.58 18.92
N THR A 308 -19.73 14.92 18.26
CA THR A 308 -20.80 13.97 17.89
C THR A 308 -20.96 13.94 16.37
N HIS A 309 -21.35 12.78 15.85
CA HIS A 309 -21.52 12.60 14.41
C HIS A 309 -22.97 12.19 14.10
N LYS A 310 -23.75 13.11 13.55
CA LYS A 310 -25.16 12.89 13.18
C LYS A 310 -25.33 13.03 11.67
N ILE A 311 -25.83 11.98 11.00
CA ILE A 311 -26.27 12.01 9.59
C ILE A 311 -25.22 12.66 8.65
N GLY A 312 -23.94 12.28 8.79
CA GLY A 312 -22.85 12.79 7.93
C GLY A 312 -22.37 14.21 8.26
N THR A 313 -22.93 14.84 9.29
CA THR A 313 -22.46 16.11 9.84
C THR A 313 -21.69 15.87 11.13
N LEU A 314 -20.53 16.52 11.21
CA LEU A 314 -19.72 16.61 12.41
C LEU A 314 -20.22 17.78 13.22
N GLU A 315 -20.71 17.53 14.43
CA GLU A 315 -21.11 18.57 15.38
C GLU A 315 -20.10 18.57 16.54
N VAL A 316 -19.32 19.67 16.65
CA VAL A 316 -18.44 19.91 17.78
C VAL A 316 -19.09 20.97 18.67
N ALA A 317 -19.58 20.55 19.82
CA ALA A 317 -20.14 21.43 20.84
C ALA A 317 -19.06 21.80 21.86
N ALA A 318 -18.87 23.08 22.12
CA ALA A 318 -17.95 23.57 23.14
C ALA A 318 -18.74 24.01 24.37
N THR A 319 -18.38 23.49 25.54
CA THR A 319 -19.01 23.84 26.81
C THR A 319 -17.97 24.09 27.89
N ASP A 320 -18.27 24.97 28.85
CA ASP A 320 -17.43 25.15 30.03
C ASP A 320 -17.41 23.87 30.88
N LEU A 321 -16.23 23.46 31.35
CA LEU A 321 -16.01 22.16 31.98
C LEU A 321 -16.76 21.99 33.31
N LEU A 322 -16.87 23.06 34.11
CA LEU A 322 -17.47 23.00 35.45
C LEU A 322 -18.94 23.40 35.43
N SER A 323 -19.27 24.50 34.76
CA SER A 323 -20.65 25.03 34.70
C SER A 323 -21.51 24.35 33.65
N SER A 324 -20.91 23.59 32.72
CA SER A 324 -21.61 23.00 31.56
C SER A 324 -22.33 24.03 30.67
N ALA A 325 -21.99 25.33 30.78
CA ALA A 325 -22.56 26.38 29.96
C ALA A 325 -22.07 26.29 28.50
N PRO A 326 -22.94 26.42 27.49
CA PRO A 326 -22.54 26.33 26.09
C PRO A 326 -21.77 27.57 25.63
N LEU A 327 -20.70 27.35 24.86
CA LEU A 327 -19.87 28.38 24.23
C LEU A 327 -20.10 28.36 22.71
N PRO A 328 -21.07 29.12 22.19
CA PRO A 328 -21.47 29.04 20.78
C PRO A 328 -20.37 29.51 19.81
N ASP A 329 -19.50 30.44 20.22
CA ASP A 329 -18.42 30.96 19.37
C ASP A 329 -17.36 29.90 19.02
N LEU A 330 -17.27 28.84 19.82
CA LEU A 330 -16.35 27.71 19.64
C LEU A 330 -17.06 26.47 19.10
N SER A 331 -18.39 26.44 19.14
CA SER A 331 -19.18 25.34 18.63
C SER A 331 -19.30 25.45 17.11
N PHE A 332 -19.14 24.34 16.40
CA PHE A 332 -19.27 24.34 14.95
C PHE A 332 -19.83 23.04 14.40
N THR A 333 -20.47 23.17 13.25
CA THR A 333 -20.91 22.04 12.46
C THR A 333 -20.11 22.03 11.16
N SER A 334 -19.49 20.90 10.85
CA SER A 334 -18.79 20.69 9.58
C SER A 334 -19.49 19.62 8.77
N MET A 335 -19.74 19.90 7.49
CA MET A 335 -20.26 18.92 6.52
C MET A 335 -19.14 18.15 5.81
N ASP A 336 -17.91 18.27 6.31
CA ASP A 336 -16.78 17.52 5.81
C ASP A 336 -17.02 16.06 6.22
N GLY A 337 -17.35 15.19 5.25
CA GLY A 337 -17.85 13.80 5.41
C GLY A 337 -16.88 12.83 6.10
N VAL A 338 -16.31 13.25 7.22
CA VAL A 338 -15.49 12.53 8.17
C VAL A 338 -16.45 11.82 9.12
N ARG A 339 -16.50 10.50 9.04
CA ARG A 339 -17.36 9.68 9.89
C ARG A 339 -16.67 9.46 11.24
N SER A 340 -17.40 9.72 12.33
CA SER A 340 -16.95 9.52 13.73
C SER A 340 -15.50 9.99 14.02
N PRO A 341 -15.17 11.27 13.75
CA PRO A 341 -13.84 11.79 14.04
C PRO A 341 -13.58 11.91 15.54
N ILE A 342 -12.32 11.71 15.90
CA ILE A 342 -11.77 11.94 17.24
C ILE A 342 -10.84 13.15 17.16
N ILE A 343 -10.99 14.12 18.06
CA ILE A 343 -10.02 15.20 18.23
C ILE A 343 -8.76 14.62 18.89
N MET A 344 -7.65 14.58 18.16
CA MET A 344 -6.38 14.04 18.67
C MET A 344 -5.54 15.12 19.36
N ALA A 345 -5.67 16.36 18.92
CA ALA A 345 -5.03 17.53 19.53
C ALA A 345 -5.84 18.78 19.21
N SER A 346 -5.89 19.72 20.15
CA SER A 346 -6.52 21.03 19.97
C SER A 346 -5.69 22.11 20.65
N VAL A 347 -5.48 23.24 19.97
CA VAL A 347 -4.89 24.45 20.56
C VAL A 347 -5.73 25.66 20.18
N CYS A 348 -6.13 26.41 21.19
CA CYS A 348 -6.90 27.64 21.07
C CYS A 348 -6.09 28.81 21.61
N SER A 349 -6.11 29.94 20.88
CA SER A 349 -5.42 31.16 21.27
C SER A 349 -6.32 32.37 21.09
N ARG A 350 -6.35 33.27 22.08
CA ARG A 350 -7.13 34.50 22.03
C ARG A 350 -6.36 35.57 21.23
N GLN A 351 -6.98 36.02 20.15
CA GLN A 351 -6.45 37.10 19.31
C GLN A 351 -7.35 38.34 19.43
N ARG A 352 -6.88 39.50 18.96
CA ARG A 352 -7.66 40.76 18.96
C ARG A 352 -9.02 40.67 18.25
N LYS A 353 -9.20 39.69 17.35
CA LYS A 353 -10.42 39.46 16.56
C LYS A 353 -11.33 38.35 17.11
N GLY A 354 -10.98 37.74 18.25
CA GLY A 354 -11.71 36.60 18.83
C GLY A 354 -10.79 35.41 19.13
N ILE A 355 -11.40 34.30 19.56
CA ILE A 355 -10.68 33.06 19.86
C ILE A 355 -10.44 32.29 18.55
N THR A 356 -9.20 31.86 18.33
CA THR A 356 -8.81 31.07 17.15
C THR A 356 -8.32 29.71 17.59
N CYS A 357 -9.00 28.66 17.12
CA CYS A 357 -8.67 27.27 17.44
C CYS A 357 -8.16 26.51 16.22
N ARG A 358 -7.23 25.60 16.48
CA ARG A 358 -6.78 24.56 15.56
C ARG A 358 -7.13 23.21 16.14
N HIS A 359 -7.81 22.38 15.35
CA HIS A 359 -8.20 21.04 15.75
C HIS A 359 -7.63 20.04 14.75
N LEU A 360 -6.90 19.04 15.25
CA LEU A 360 -6.50 17.89 14.46
C LEU A 360 -7.50 16.76 14.68
N LEU A 361 -8.23 16.41 13.63
CA LEU A 361 -9.21 15.32 13.63
C LEU A 361 -8.61 14.07 13.00
N SER A 362 -8.85 12.92 13.63
CA SER A 362 -8.59 11.60 13.05
C SER A 362 -9.90 10.84 12.90
N SER A 363 -10.16 10.35 11.69
CA SER A 363 -11.32 9.50 11.38
C SER A 363 -11.06 8.04 11.73
N GLN A 364 -12.14 7.26 11.87
CA GLN A 364 -12.05 5.79 11.87
C GLN A 364 -11.48 5.25 10.55
N ASP A 365 -11.64 5.99 9.46
CA ASP A 365 -11.14 5.65 8.12
C ASP A 365 -9.64 5.95 7.96
N HIS A 366 -8.95 6.29 9.06
CA HIS A 366 -7.56 6.76 9.07
C HIS A 366 -7.33 8.05 8.26
N ARG A 367 -8.39 8.81 7.96
CA ARG A 367 -8.27 10.14 7.38
C ARG A 367 -7.91 11.16 8.46
N ILE A 368 -6.94 12.01 8.19
CA ILE A 368 -6.57 13.13 9.07
C ILE A 368 -7.05 14.43 8.44
N THR A 369 -7.68 15.30 9.23
CA THR A 369 -8.08 16.63 8.77
C THR A 369 -7.68 17.67 9.82
N LEU A 370 -6.98 18.73 9.39
CA LEU A 370 -6.67 19.87 10.25
C LEU A 370 -7.65 21.00 9.99
N LEU A 371 -8.36 21.42 11.04
CA LEU A 371 -9.26 22.55 11.02
C LEU A 371 -8.57 23.80 11.59
N TYR A 372 -8.78 24.95 10.96
CA TYR A 372 -8.44 26.26 11.51
C TYR A 372 -9.68 27.14 11.49
N HIS A 373 -10.09 27.60 12.67
CA HIS A 373 -11.30 28.41 12.84
C HIS A 373 -12.51 27.76 12.13
N ASN A 374 -12.70 26.47 12.41
CA ASN A 374 -13.83 25.64 11.95
C ASN A 374 -13.86 25.35 10.44
N LYS A 375 -12.78 25.67 9.71
CA LYS A 375 -12.62 25.35 8.28
C LYS A 375 -11.44 24.41 8.05
N PRO A 376 -11.58 23.38 7.19
CA PRO A 376 -10.47 22.50 6.86
C PRO A 376 -9.39 23.25 6.08
N ILE A 377 -8.14 23.16 6.55
CA ILE A 377 -6.97 23.66 5.81
C ILE A 377 -6.51 22.59 4.82
N TRP A 378 -6.31 21.37 5.32
CA TRP A 378 -5.86 20.22 4.55
C TRP A 378 -6.43 18.93 5.11
N SER A 379 -6.50 17.92 4.25
CA SER A 379 -6.87 16.55 4.59
C SER A 379 -5.86 15.56 4.01
N ARG A 380 -5.58 14.48 4.74
CA ARG A 380 -4.65 13.42 4.34
C ARG A 380 -5.30 12.05 4.50
N GLU A 381 -5.13 11.20 3.50
CA GLU A 381 -5.67 9.83 3.48
C GLU A 381 -4.62 8.83 3.96
N GLU A 382 -4.48 8.66 5.27
CA GLU A 382 -3.45 7.74 5.83
C GLU A 382 -3.87 6.26 5.78
N ALA A 383 -5.09 5.95 5.33
CA ALA A 383 -5.50 4.56 5.05
C ALA A 383 -4.61 3.89 4.00
N LEU A 384 -4.03 4.68 3.08
CA LEU A 384 -3.14 4.19 2.03
C LEU A 384 -1.79 3.69 2.55
N ALA A 385 -1.45 3.93 3.82
CA ALA A 385 -0.29 3.31 4.48
C ALA A 385 -0.47 1.80 4.73
N SER A 386 -1.71 1.28 4.65
CA SER A 386 -2.04 -0.10 4.99
C SER A 386 -2.85 -0.80 3.89
N ILE A 387 -2.31 -0.81 2.66
CA ILE A 387 -2.89 -1.51 1.50
C ILE A 387 -2.78 -3.03 1.67
N THR A 388 -3.90 -3.73 1.49
CA THR A 388 -4.03 -5.19 1.62
C THR A 388 -4.21 -5.90 0.29
N ALA A 389 -4.83 -5.25 -0.70
CA ALA A 389 -5.00 -5.77 -2.05
C ALA A 389 -4.90 -4.63 -3.06
N VAL A 390 -4.33 -4.92 -4.23
CA VAL A 390 -4.18 -3.95 -5.31
C VAL A 390 -4.30 -4.64 -6.66
N GLU A 391 -4.94 -3.97 -7.61
CA GLU A 391 -4.99 -4.36 -9.02
C GLU A 391 -4.81 -3.13 -9.91
N ILE A 392 -4.19 -3.32 -11.08
CA ILE A 392 -4.01 -2.26 -12.08
C ILE A 392 -4.90 -2.56 -13.28
N ILE A 393 -5.85 -1.68 -13.53
CA ILE A 393 -6.97 -1.89 -14.46
C ILE A 393 -6.86 -0.93 -15.65
N GLU A 394 -7.18 -1.42 -16.83
CA GLU A 394 -7.19 -0.60 -18.05
C GLU A 394 -8.33 0.42 -18.03
N LEU A 395 -8.02 1.65 -18.47
CA LEU A 395 -9.02 2.69 -18.66
C LEU A 395 -9.95 2.37 -19.85
N PRO A 396 -11.16 2.96 -19.88
CA PRO A 396 -12.06 2.81 -21.01
C PRO A 396 -11.50 3.38 -22.31
N MET A 397 -12.01 2.87 -23.43
CA MET A 397 -11.66 3.32 -24.78
C MET A 397 -12.17 4.73 -25.05
N SER A 398 -11.48 5.46 -25.93
CA SER A 398 -11.91 6.79 -26.35
C SER A 398 -13.21 6.72 -27.15
N ASP A 399 -13.99 7.81 -27.19
CA ASP A 399 -15.21 7.86 -28.00
C ASP A 399 -14.94 7.54 -29.48
N GLY A 400 -13.77 7.94 -30.00
CA GLY A 400 -13.34 7.59 -31.35
C GLY A 400 -13.13 6.09 -31.54
N ASP A 401 -12.46 5.43 -30.59
CA ASP A 401 -12.22 3.99 -30.64
C ASP A 401 -13.51 3.19 -30.43
N GLN A 402 -14.45 3.69 -29.62
CA GLN A 402 -15.76 3.09 -29.42
C GLN A 402 -16.56 3.06 -30.73
N VAL A 403 -16.54 4.15 -31.52
CA VAL A 403 -17.19 4.18 -32.83
C VAL A 403 -16.58 3.12 -33.76
N ILE A 404 -15.27 2.91 -33.71
CA ILE A 404 -14.58 1.87 -34.48
C ILE A 404 -15.05 0.48 -34.07
N GLU A 405 -15.14 0.17 -32.78
CA GLU A 405 -15.65 -1.13 -32.31
C GLU A 405 -17.09 -1.37 -32.78
N THR A 406 -17.97 -0.37 -32.68
CA THR A 406 -19.36 -0.49 -33.17
C THR A 406 -19.47 -0.72 -34.69
N GLU A 407 -18.46 -0.33 -35.47
CA GLU A 407 -18.39 -0.62 -36.91
C GLU A 407 -18.29 -2.12 -37.18
N PHE A 408 -17.67 -2.89 -36.28
CA PHE A 408 -17.31 -4.30 -36.50
C PHE A 408 -18.10 -5.31 -35.65
N ASP A 409 -18.73 -4.89 -34.55
CA ASP A 409 -19.32 -5.82 -33.57
C ASP A 409 -20.70 -6.41 -33.98
N GLN A 410 -21.34 -5.89 -35.03
CA GLN A 410 -22.69 -6.34 -35.42
C GLN A 410 -22.67 -7.57 -36.35
N LYS A 411 -23.33 -8.65 -35.89
CA LYS A 411 -23.52 -9.95 -36.57
C LYS A 411 -24.52 -9.92 -37.74
N GLU A 412 -24.57 -8.84 -38.51
CA GLU A 412 -25.38 -8.79 -39.72
C GLU A 412 -24.75 -9.65 -40.82
N ARG A 413 -25.57 -10.40 -41.57
CA ARG A 413 -25.11 -11.32 -42.61
C ARG A 413 -24.97 -10.66 -43.99
N ASP A 414 -25.46 -9.43 -44.15
CA ASP A 414 -25.48 -8.75 -45.46
C ASP A 414 -24.22 -7.89 -45.67
N VAL A 415 -23.49 -8.17 -46.74
CA VAL A 415 -22.23 -7.49 -47.07
C VAL A 415 -22.47 -6.02 -47.45
N LEU A 416 -23.63 -5.72 -48.04
CA LEU A 416 -23.94 -4.37 -48.51
C LEU A 416 -24.22 -3.42 -47.34
N SER A 417 -24.92 -3.89 -46.29
CA SER A 417 -25.15 -3.10 -45.07
C SER A 417 -23.84 -2.82 -44.34
N MET A 418 -22.95 -3.82 -44.24
CA MET A 418 -21.61 -3.64 -43.66
C MET A 418 -20.79 -2.60 -44.42
N PHE A 419 -20.82 -2.62 -45.75
CA PHE A 419 -20.09 -1.66 -46.58
C PHE A 419 -20.63 -0.23 -46.44
N LEU A 420 -21.96 -0.05 -46.50
CA LEU A 420 -22.61 1.25 -46.31
C LEU A 420 -22.36 1.81 -44.91
N ARG A 421 -22.40 0.96 -43.87
CA ARG A 421 -22.04 1.35 -42.49
C ARG A 421 -20.61 1.83 -42.41
N ARG A 422 -19.66 1.09 -42.98
CA ARG A 422 -18.24 1.45 -43.01
C ARG A 422 -18.00 2.79 -43.70
N ILE A 423 -18.58 3.03 -44.86
CA ILE A 423 -18.47 4.32 -45.56
C ILE A 423 -19.05 5.44 -44.69
N THR A 424 -20.23 5.23 -44.09
CA THR A 424 -20.89 6.23 -43.25
C THR A 424 -20.03 6.56 -42.01
N SER A 425 -19.47 5.54 -41.35
CA SER A 425 -18.51 5.68 -40.24
C SER A 425 -17.29 6.50 -40.65
N GLN A 426 -16.66 6.15 -41.78
CA GLN A 426 -15.47 6.85 -42.29
C GLN A 426 -15.76 8.30 -42.70
N ILE A 427 -16.92 8.58 -43.31
CA ILE A 427 -17.34 9.95 -43.64
C ILE A 427 -17.52 10.77 -42.35
N ASN A 428 -18.12 10.19 -41.31
CA ASN A 428 -18.28 10.85 -40.01
C ASN A 428 -16.92 11.12 -39.35
N GLN A 429 -15.98 10.18 -39.41
CA GLN A 429 -14.61 10.37 -38.92
C GLN A 429 -13.87 11.47 -39.70
N ALA A 430 -13.99 11.49 -41.03
CA ALA A 430 -13.40 12.54 -41.87
C ALA A 430 -13.99 13.92 -41.54
N ARG A 431 -15.31 14.00 -41.36
CA ARG A 431 -15.99 15.23 -40.93
C ARG A 431 -15.46 15.71 -39.58
N ALA A 432 -15.31 14.81 -38.60
CA ALA A 432 -14.74 15.15 -37.29
C ALA A 432 -13.30 15.66 -37.42
N PHE A 433 -12.45 15.00 -38.22
CA PHE A 433 -11.08 15.43 -38.48
C PHE A 433 -11.01 16.85 -39.09
N PHE A 434 -11.83 17.15 -40.10
CA PHE A 434 -11.89 18.48 -40.68
C PHE A 434 -12.41 19.54 -39.70
N GLN A 435 -13.38 19.20 -38.84
CA GLN A 435 -13.87 20.09 -37.79
C GLN A 435 -12.79 20.40 -36.74
N THR A 436 -11.98 19.42 -36.37
CA THR A 436 -10.85 19.60 -35.44
C THR A 436 -9.77 20.50 -36.06
N ILE A 437 -9.38 20.28 -37.32
CA ILE A 437 -8.37 21.12 -38.00
C ILE A 437 -8.83 22.58 -38.12
N LEU A 438 -10.12 22.79 -38.40
CA LEU A 438 -10.69 24.12 -38.56
C LEU A 438 -11.04 24.80 -37.22
N ASN A 439 -10.77 24.16 -36.07
CA ASN A 439 -11.16 24.64 -34.73
C ASN A 439 -12.67 25.00 -34.61
N LEU A 440 -13.53 24.34 -35.39
CA LEU A 440 -14.98 24.55 -35.38
C LEU A 440 -15.71 23.58 -34.43
N GLY A 441 -14.96 22.78 -33.66
CA GLY A 441 -15.51 21.83 -32.70
C GLY A 441 -15.91 22.49 -31.37
N PRO A 442 -16.93 21.95 -30.66
CA PRO A 442 -17.26 22.42 -29.32
C PRO A 442 -16.05 22.22 -28.38
N GLN A 443 -15.68 23.26 -27.64
CA GLN A 443 -14.69 23.14 -26.56
C GLN A 443 -15.24 22.15 -25.51
N GLN A 444 -14.61 20.98 -25.40
CA GLN A 444 -14.99 19.98 -24.40
C GLN A 444 -14.70 20.52 -22.99
N SER A 445 -15.69 20.40 -22.10
CA SER A 445 -15.60 20.90 -20.72
C SER A 445 -14.62 20.05 -19.89
N ASN A 446 -13.61 20.72 -19.35
CA ASN A 446 -12.62 20.16 -18.41
C ASN A 446 -13.29 19.71 -17.11
N GLN A 447 -13.17 18.42 -16.76
CA GLN A 447 -12.75 17.96 -15.42
C GLN A 447 -12.70 16.42 -15.27
N HIS A 448 -13.41 15.63 -16.09
CA HIS A 448 -13.39 14.14 -16.00
C HIS A 448 -13.24 13.40 -17.34
N THR A 449 -13.00 14.12 -18.43
CA THR A 449 -12.93 13.57 -19.81
C THR A 449 -11.56 12.98 -20.20
N ASP A 450 -10.57 12.96 -19.31
CA ASP A 450 -9.20 12.46 -19.59
C ASP A 450 -8.92 11.05 -19.05
N LEU A 451 -9.90 10.38 -18.43
CA LEU A 451 -9.79 8.98 -17.97
C LEU A 451 -10.00 7.98 -19.11
N VAL A 452 -9.22 8.17 -20.16
CA VAL A 452 -9.26 7.35 -21.37
C VAL A 452 -7.92 6.64 -21.53
N ARG A 453 -7.99 5.40 -22.03
CA ARG A 453 -6.81 4.61 -22.38
C ARG A 453 -5.95 5.35 -23.40
N ASP A 454 -4.65 5.40 -23.14
CA ASP A 454 -3.66 5.87 -24.10
C ASP A 454 -3.31 4.78 -25.12
N LYS A 455 -2.75 5.19 -26.26
CA LYS A 455 -2.38 4.26 -27.36
C LYS A 455 -1.45 3.12 -26.91
N PHE A 456 -0.59 3.39 -25.93
CA PHE A 456 0.40 2.43 -25.42
C PHE A 456 -0.07 1.68 -24.16
N GLY A 457 -1.26 1.96 -23.64
CA GLY A 457 -1.77 1.32 -22.43
C GLY A 457 -0.91 1.57 -21.19
N LEU A 458 -0.21 2.70 -21.12
CA LEU A 458 0.57 3.12 -19.96
C LEU A 458 -0.30 3.86 -18.93
N HIS A 459 -1.40 4.44 -19.37
CA HIS A 459 -2.37 5.13 -18.53
C HIS A 459 -3.45 4.15 -18.06
N LYS A 460 -3.34 3.77 -16.78
CA LYS A 460 -4.21 2.80 -16.10
C LYS A 460 -4.75 3.36 -14.77
N MET A 461 -5.75 2.69 -14.21
CA MET A 461 -6.30 2.94 -12.87
C MET A 461 -5.72 1.92 -11.89
N ILE A 462 -5.11 2.37 -10.79
CA ILE A 462 -4.73 1.52 -9.66
C ILE A 462 -5.94 1.46 -8.72
N VAL A 463 -6.48 0.27 -8.48
CA VAL A 463 -7.53 0.06 -7.49
C VAL A 463 -6.90 -0.58 -6.26
N ALA A 464 -6.92 0.12 -5.14
CA ALA A 464 -6.32 -0.31 -3.89
C ALA A 464 -7.38 -0.49 -2.79
N ALA A 465 -7.33 -1.63 -2.10
CA ALA A 465 -8.11 -1.91 -0.89
C ALA A 465 -7.20 -1.85 0.34
N THR A 466 -7.71 -1.27 1.42
CA THR A 466 -6.96 -1.03 2.66
C THR A 466 -7.51 -1.86 3.82
N SER A 467 -6.69 -2.06 4.85
CA SER A 467 -7.10 -2.77 6.07
C SER A 467 -8.23 -2.07 6.83
N ALA A 468 -8.41 -0.75 6.65
CA ALA A 468 -9.48 0.06 7.25
C ALA A 468 -10.84 -0.07 6.53
N GLY A 469 -10.92 -0.88 5.47
CA GLY A 469 -12.13 -1.06 4.67
C GLY A 469 -12.36 0.05 3.63
N MET A 470 -11.31 0.81 3.27
CA MET A 470 -11.39 1.83 2.22
C MET A 470 -10.90 1.28 0.88
N LEU A 471 -11.62 1.60 -0.18
CA LEU A 471 -11.27 1.40 -1.58
C LEU A 471 -10.91 2.74 -2.23
N PHE A 472 -9.83 2.75 -3.01
CA PHE A 472 -9.37 3.92 -3.74
C PHE A 472 -9.14 3.59 -5.20
N GLY A 473 -9.53 4.51 -6.09
CA GLY A 473 -9.10 4.55 -7.48
C GLY A 473 -8.05 5.63 -7.66
N ILE A 474 -6.82 5.25 -7.97
CA ILE A 474 -5.66 6.15 -8.13
C ILE A 474 -5.21 6.13 -9.59
N GLU A 475 -5.03 7.31 -10.18
CA GLU A 475 -4.52 7.44 -11.54
C GLU A 475 -3.01 7.12 -11.58
N THR A 476 -2.57 6.27 -12.52
CA THR A 476 -1.14 5.94 -12.67
C THR A 476 -0.26 7.11 -13.13
N ARG A 477 -0.81 8.10 -13.86
CA ARG A 477 -0.02 9.20 -14.45
C ARG A 477 0.48 10.17 -13.39
N ARG A 478 -0.40 10.64 -12.50
CA ARG A 478 -0.05 11.63 -11.45
C ARG A 478 -0.10 11.09 -10.03
N GLY A 479 -0.69 9.91 -9.83
CA GLY A 479 -1.00 9.39 -8.50
C GLY A 479 -2.19 10.07 -7.82
N GLU A 480 -3.01 10.82 -8.56
CA GLU A 480 -4.17 11.49 -7.98
C GLU A 480 -5.29 10.49 -7.64
N ILE A 481 -5.95 10.69 -6.49
CA ILE A 481 -7.10 9.87 -6.07
C ILE A 481 -8.33 10.38 -6.84
N ILE A 482 -8.85 9.57 -7.75
CA ILE A 482 -10.01 9.89 -8.60
C ILE A 482 -11.31 9.66 -7.84
N TRP A 483 -11.41 8.54 -7.13
CA TRP A 483 -12.57 8.19 -6.33
C TRP A 483 -12.14 7.42 -5.07
N ARG A 484 -13.00 7.48 -4.06
CA ARG A 484 -12.83 6.75 -2.79
C ARG A 484 -14.17 6.20 -2.34
N LEU A 485 -14.17 5.01 -1.76
CA LEU A 485 -15.35 4.36 -1.24
C LEU A 485 -15.04 3.66 0.07
N ARG A 486 -15.93 3.80 1.06
CA ARG A 486 -15.83 3.08 2.34
C ARG A 486 -16.76 1.88 2.35
N LEU A 487 -16.24 0.76 2.83
CA LEU A 487 -17.00 -0.43 3.19
C LEU A 487 -16.95 -0.60 4.71
N SER A 488 -18.11 -0.64 5.35
CA SER A 488 -18.24 -0.89 6.79
C SER A 488 -18.21 -2.38 7.10
N ASN A 489 -17.72 -2.75 8.29
CA ASN A 489 -17.76 -4.11 8.85
C ASN A 489 -17.03 -5.16 8.01
N ILE A 490 -15.96 -4.77 7.31
CA ILE A 490 -15.13 -5.71 6.56
C ILE A 490 -13.73 -5.82 7.17
N ARG A 491 -13.15 -7.00 7.08
CA ARG A 491 -11.74 -7.28 7.39
C ARG A 491 -11.15 -8.23 6.34
N GLY A 492 -9.83 -8.26 6.25
CA GLY A 492 -9.15 -9.25 5.43
C GLY A 492 -9.25 -10.66 6.02
N PHE A 493 -8.93 -11.67 5.21
CA PHE A 493 -8.98 -13.07 5.62
C PHE A 493 -7.97 -13.36 6.72
N THR A 494 -8.44 -13.81 7.89
CA THR A 494 -7.58 -14.07 9.06
C THR A 494 -6.51 -15.12 8.72
N LYS A 495 -6.89 -16.15 7.93
CA LYS A 495 -5.98 -17.22 7.47
C LYS A 495 -4.93 -16.75 6.45
N LEU A 496 -5.14 -15.62 5.80
CA LEU A 496 -4.23 -15.04 4.79
C LEU A 496 -3.52 -13.79 5.34
N SER A 497 -3.25 -13.74 6.65
CA SER A 497 -2.61 -12.58 7.29
C SER A 497 -3.36 -11.26 7.05
N ASN A 498 -4.70 -11.29 7.16
CA ASN A 498 -5.60 -10.15 6.92
C ASN A 498 -5.53 -9.56 5.50
N ARG A 499 -5.19 -10.36 4.49
CA ARG A 499 -5.27 -9.96 3.08
C ARG A 499 -6.70 -10.05 2.56
N MET A 500 -7.09 -9.10 1.71
CA MET A 500 -8.32 -9.16 0.93
C MET A 500 -7.98 -9.68 -0.47
N ILE A 501 -8.98 -10.13 -1.23
CA ILE A 501 -8.79 -10.59 -2.61
C ILE A 501 -9.61 -9.69 -3.53
N LEU A 502 -8.98 -9.17 -4.58
CA LEU A 502 -9.63 -8.34 -5.58
C LEU A 502 -9.63 -9.10 -6.92
N TYR A 503 -10.81 -9.41 -7.44
CA TYR A 503 -10.96 -10.08 -8.72
C TYR A 503 -11.46 -9.11 -9.79
N VAL A 504 -10.72 -9.03 -10.90
CA VAL A 504 -11.15 -8.32 -12.10
C VAL A 504 -12.04 -9.26 -12.93
N GLN A 505 -13.36 -9.17 -12.81
CA GLN A 505 -14.26 -10.07 -13.54
C GLN A 505 -14.34 -9.70 -15.02
N ARG A 506 -14.46 -8.41 -15.33
CA ARG A 506 -14.49 -7.86 -16.70
C ARG A 506 -13.69 -6.56 -16.78
N GLY A 507 -12.78 -6.48 -17.75
CA GLY A 507 -12.02 -5.27 -18.04
C GLY A 507 -12.78 -4.28 -18.93
N SER A 508 -12.15 -3.16 -19.26
CA SER A 508 -12.76 -2.06 -20.03
C SER A 508 -12.76 -2.25 -21.55
N ARG A 509 -12.33 -3.43 -22.05
CA ARG A 509 -12.20 -3.74 -23.48
C ARG A 509 -13.55 -3.97 -24.18
N HIS A 510 -14.56 -4.44 -23.45
CA HIS A 510 -15.80 -4.93 -24.05
C HIS A 510 -16.91 -3.89 -24.02
N PHE A 511 -16.88 -2.92 -24.94
CA PHE A 511 -17.98 -1.98 -25.14
C PHE A 511 -19.19 -2.72 -25.73
N PRO A 512 -20.44 -2.50 -25.27
CA PRO A 512 -20.93 -1.46 -24.36
C PRO A 512 -20.94 -1.85 -22.86
N HIS A 513 -20.42 -3.02 -22.48
CA HIS A 513 -20.50 -3.51 -21.11
C HIS A 513 -19.50 -2.78 -20.18
N PRO A 514 -19.94 -2.31 -19.00
CA PRO A 514 -19.05 -1.61 -18.08
C PRO A 514 -18.03 -2.57 -17.42
N PRO A 515 -16.83 -2.10 -17.07
CA PRO A 515 -15.86 -2.90 -16.32
C PRO A 515 -16.41 -3.22 -14.92
N GLU A 516 -16.05 -4.40 -14.42
CA GLU A 516 -16.57 -4.93 -13.15
C GLU A 516 -15.47 -5.62 -12.35
N CYS A 517 -15.35 -5.23 -11.09
CA CYS A 517 -14.45 -5.80 -10.11
C CYS A 517 -15.21 -6.23 -8.86
N THR A 518 -14.76 -7.33 -8.27
CA THR A 518 -15.32 -7.88 -7.04
C THR A 518 -14.25 -7.92 -5.97
N LEU A 519 -14.50 -7.25 -4.84
CA LEU A 519 -13.74 -7.42 -3.62
C LEU A 519 -14.32 -8.57 -2.81
N LEU A 520 -13.46 -9.47 -2.37
CA LEU A 520 -13.79 -10.58 -1.49
C LEU A 520 -13.09 -10.40 -0.14
N ALA A 521 -13.88 -10.40 0.94
CA ALA A 521 -13.43 -10.12 2.30
C ALA A 521 -14.20 -10.98 3.34
N GLU A 522 -13.81 -10.89 4.62
CA GLU A 522 -14.59 -11.43 5.74
C GLU A 522 -15.37 -10.30 6.42
N ASP A 523 -16.56 -10.62 6.92
CA ASP A 523 -17.27 -9.78 7.88
C ASP A 523 -16.52 -9.74 9.22
N THR A 524 -16.39 -8.55 9.81
CA THR A 524 -15.74 -8.33 11.10
C THR A 524 -16.38 -9.09 12.26
N GLU A 525 -17.71 -9.22 12.28
CA GLU A 525 -18.46 -9.76 13.42
C GLU A 525 -18.68 -11.28 13.28
N THR A 526 -19.21 -11.71 12.14
CA THR A 526 -19.59 -13.12 11.91
C THR A 526 -18.41 -13.97 11.40
N GLY A 527 -17.43 -13.33 10.74
CA GLY A 527 -16.38 -14.02 9.99
C GLY A 527 -16.89 -14.76 8.75
N GLU A 528 -18.10 -14.45 8.28
CA GLU A 528 -18.65 -14.95 7.02
C GLU A 528 -18.06 -14.20 5.82
N GLY A 529 -18.15 -14.79 4.64
CA GLY A 529 -17.66 -14.19 3.40
C GLY A 529 -18.55 -13.06 2.91
N VAL A 530 -17.93 -11.95 2.53
CA VAL A 530 -18.59 -10.77 1.96
C VAL A 530 -18.06 -10.51 0.56
N LEU A 531 -18.98 -10.30 -0.39
CA LEU A 531 -18.70 -9.87 -1.75
C LEU A 531 -19.14 -8.42 -1.94
N PHE A 532 -18.31 -7.63 -2.59
CA PHE A 532 -18.65 -6.28 -2.99
C PHE A 532 -18.29 -6.05 -4.46
N THR A 533 -19.30 -5.88 -5.32
CA THR A 533 -19.12 -5.63 -6.75
C THR A 533 -19.26 -4.16 -7.09
N PHE A 534 -18.30 -3.65 -7.86
CA PHE A 534 -18.23 -2.25 -8.23
C PHE A 534 -17.58 -2.05 -9.59
N ASN A 535 -17.84 -0.88 -10.17
CA ASN A 535 -17.12 -0.41 -11.35
C ASN A 535 -15.77 0.19 -10.91
N PRO A 536 -14.62 -0.37 -11.33
CA PRO A 536 -13.30 0.08 -10.89
C PRO A 536 -12.90 1.47 -11.39
N ILE A 537 -13.54 1.99 -12.43
CA ILE A 537 -13.22 3.30 -13.01
C ILE A 537 -13.92 4.43 -12.26
N THR A 538 -15.18 4.21 -11.85
CA THR A 538 -16.02 5.22 -11.21
C THR A 538 -16.19 5.02 -9.70
N GLY A 539 -15.94 3.82 -9.19
CA GLY A 539 -16.16 3.45 -7.79
C GLY A 539 -17.62 3.18 -7.44
N TYR A 540 -18.56 3.25 -8.39
CA TYR A 540 -19.98 2.99 -8.12
C TYR A 540 -20.23 1.50 -7.84
N SER A 541 -20.97 1.22 -6.77
CA SER A 541 -21.43 -0.12 -6.43
C SER A 541 -22.50 -0.59 -7.42
N LEU A 542 -22.42 -1.84 -7.87
CA LEU A 542 -23.41 -2.42 -8.78
C LEU A 542 -24.52 -3.14 -7.99
N ASN A 543 -24.14 -4.10 -7.13
CA ASN A 543 -25.09 -4.92 -6.37
C ASN A 543 -25.06 -4.66 -4.85
N GLY A 544 -24.38 -3.59 -4.42
CA GLY A 544 -24.11 -3.33 -3.00
C GLY A 544 -23.23 -4.41 -2.37
N MET A 545 -23.33 -4.56 -1.05
CA MET A 545 -22.61 -5.56 -0.28
C MET A 545 -23.46 -6.83 -0.14
N VAL A 546 -22.92 -7.97 -0.54
CA VAL A 546 -23.60 -9.27 -0.50
C VAL A 546 -22.93 -10.14 0.57
N ASN A 547 -23.66 -10.46 1.64
CA ASN A 547 -23.22 -11.48 2.60
C ASN A 547 -23.56 -12.88 2.06
N LEU A 548 -22.57 -13.78 2.07
CA LEU A 548 -22.70 -15.14 1.58
C LEU A 548 -23.38 -16.08 2.59
N GLY A 549 -23.35 -15.78 3.89
CA GLY A 549 -23.91 -16.65 4.94
C GLY A 549 -23.07 -17.91 5.24
N TYR A 550 -21.83 -17.93 4.78
CA TYR A 550 -20.90 -19.06 4.98
C TYR A 550 -19.43 -18.58 4.97
N LYS A 551 -18.51 -19.42 5.47
CA LYS A 551 -17.10 -19.04 5.66
C LYS A 551 -16.26 -19.49 4.47
N ILE A 552 -15.58 -18.56 3.82
CA ILE A 552 -14.79 -18.89 2.63
C ILE A 552 -13.52 -19.65 3.02
N LYS A 553 -13.32 -20.81 2.40
CA LYS A 553 -12.10 -21.62 2.52
C LYS A 553 -11.09 -21.29 1.41
N GLN A 554 -11.56 -21.11 0.19
CA GLN A 554 -10.75 -20.76 -0.99
C GLN A 554 -11.63 -20.10 -2.07
N SER A 555 -11.01 -19.34 -2.97
CA SER A 555 -11.68 -18.82 -4.17
C SER A 555 -10.79 -18.88 -5.40
N MET A 556 -11.39 -18.85 -6.59
CA MET A 556 -10.69 -18.82 -7.88
C MET A 556 -11.54 -18.09 -8.92
N LEU A 557 -10.90 -17.31 -9.80
CA LEU A 557 -11.55 -16.73 -10.98
C LEU A 557 -11.52 -17.73 -12.16
N LEU A 558 -12.66 -17.94 -12.81
CA LEU A 558 -12.75 -18.78 -13.99
C LEU A 558 -12.07 -18.12 -15.20
N HIS A 559 -11.46 -18.93 -16.05
CA HIS A 559 -10.76 -18.47 -17.25
C HIS A 559 -11.71 -18.23 -18.44
N VAL A 560 -12.87 -18.88 -18.46
CA VAL A 560 -13.91 -18.70 -19.50
C VAL A 560 -14.93 -17.67 -19.03
N THR A 561 -15.40 -16.87 -19.97
CA THR A 561 -16.42 -15.86 -19.74
C THR A 561 -17.82 -16.39 -20.03
N THR A 562 -18.82 -15.77 -19.42
CA THR A 562 -20.23 -15.87 -19.85
C THR A 562 -20.44 -15.15 -21.20
N ASP A 563 -21.67 -15.21 -21.71
CA ASP A 563 -22.08 -14.50 -22.94
C ASP A 563 -21.89 -12.98 -22.83
N ASP A 564 -21.96 -12.41 -21.63
CA ASP A 564 -21.72 -10.98 -21.32
C ASP A 564 -20.24 -10.66 -21.04
N PHE A 565 -19.32 -11.55 -21.45
CA PHE A 565 -17.88 -11.45 -21.22
C PHE A 565 -17.47 -11.35 -19.74
N LEU A 566 -18.28 -11.88 -18.82
CA LEU A 566 -18.01 -11.85 -17.38
C LEU A 566 -17.34 -13.15 -16.93
N ARG A 567 -16.24 -13.05 -16.17
CA ARG A 567 -15.60 -14.21 -15.55
C ARG A 567 -16.24 -14.54 -14.21
N GLY A 568 -16.77 -15.75 -14.07
CA GLY A 568 -17.35 -16.23 -12.82
C GLY A 568 -16.29 -16.51 -11.75
N ILE A 569 -16.65 -16.33 -10.48
CA ILE A 569 -15.80 -16.63 -9.32
C ILE A 569 -16.32 -17.92 -8.69
N LEU A 570 -15.44 -18.91 -8.58
CA LEU A 570 -15.66 -20.12 -7.81
C LEU A 570 -15.26 -19.89 -6.36
N ILE A 571 -16.13 -20.25 -5.42
CA ILE A 571 -15.92 -20.11 -3.98
C ILE A 571 -16.13 -21.47 -3.33
N LEU A 572 -15.15 -21.91 -2.55
CA LEU A 572 -15.23 -23.12 -1.74
C LEU A 572 -15.52 -22.70 -0.29
N ASP A 573 -16.64 -23.17 0.25
CA ASP A 573 -17.03 -22.97 1.66
C ASP A 573 -16.20 -23.87 2.60
N ALA A 574 -16.17 -23.53 3.89
CA ALA A 574 -15.60 -24.32 4.98
C ALA A 574 -16.20 -25.73 5.08
N ARG A 575 -17.43 -25.96 4.58
CA ARG A 575 -18.07 -27.27 4.49
C ARG A 575 -17.74 -28.03 3.19
N ASP A 576 -16.74 -27.56 2.44
CA ASP A 576 -16.34 -28.09 1.13
C ASP A 576 -17.45 -28.05 0.07
N LYS A 577 -18.45 -27.18 0.24
CA LYS A 577 -19.48 -26.89 -0.77
C LYS A 577 -18.98 -25.83 -1.75
N VAL A 578 -19.27 -26.03 -3.03
CA VAL A 578 -18.87 -25.11 -4.10
C VAL A 578 -20.01 -24.15 -4.42
N HIS A 579 -19.68 -22.87 -4.50
CA HIS A 579 -20.56 -21.80 -4.90
C HIS A 579 -19.94 -21.05 -6.08
N VAL A 580 -20.77 -20.46 -6.94
CA VAL A 580 -20.33 -19.67 -8.09
C VAL A 580 -21.01 -18.32 -8.04
N TYR A 581 -20.25 -17.27 -8.33
CA TYR A 581 -20.76 -15.90 -8.39
C TYR A 581 -20.33 -15.20 -9.69
N PRO A 582 -21.24 -14.56 -10.43
CA PRO A 582 -22.70 -14.56 -10.25
C PRO A 582 -23.36 -15.87 -10.71
N ASP A 583 -24.65 -16.05 -10.40
CA ASP A 583 -25.41 -17.27 -10.71
C ASP A 583 -25.48 -17.59 -12.22
N SER A 584 -25.39 -16.57 -13.08
CA SER A 584 -25.33 -16.76 -14.54
C SER A 584 -24.11 -17.57 -14.99
N ALA A 585 -23.04 -17.60 -14.20
CA ALA A 585 -21.83 -18.37 -14.51
C ALA A 585 -21.91 -19.84 -14.09
N ILE A 586 -22.99 -20.31 -13.45
CA ILE A 586 -23.13 -21.72 -13.00
C ILE A 586 -23.06 -22.68 -14.20
N ALA A 587 -23.72 -22.35 -15.31
CA ALA A 587 -23.68 -23.19 -16.51
C ALA A 587 -22.26 -23.33 -17.09
N VAL A 588 -21.47 -22.25 -17.04
CA VAL A 588 -20.08 -22.22 -17.47
C VAL A 588 -19.18 -23.00 -16.50
N ALA A 589 -19.41 -22.86 -15.19
CA ALA A 589 -18.68 -23.62 -14.18
C ALA A 589 -18.93 -25.13 -14.30
N ALA A 590 -20.18 -25.54 -14.55
CA ALA A 590 -20.54 -26.94 -14.74
C ALA A 590 -19.93 -27.52 -16.03
N SER A 591 -19.89 -26.75 -17.13
CA SER A 591 -19.26 -27.22 -18.38
C SER A 591 -17.75 -27.42 -18.23
N LEU A 592 -17.11 -26.63 -17.36
CA LEU A 592 -15.68 -26.73 -17.01
C LEU A 592 -15.38 -27.68 -15.84
N GLY A 593 -16.38 -28.29 -15.21
CA GLY A 593 -16.19 -29.06 -13.98
C GLY A 593 -15.12 -30.16 -14.10
N LYS A 594 -15.06 -30.84 -15.25
CA LYS A 594 -14.08 -31.92 -15.52
C LYS A 594 -12.62 -31.46 -15.56
N SER A 595 -12.36 -30.21 -15.92
CA SER A 595 -11.01 -29.64 -16.03
C SER A 595 -10.66 -28.69 -14.90
N THR A 596 -11.58 -28.45 -13.96
CA THR A 596 -11.39 -27.50 -12.86
C THR A 596 -10.99 -28.23 -11.59
N TYR A 597 -9.88 -27.81 -11.00
CA TYR A 597 -9.35 -28.30 -9.75
C TYR A 597 -9.13 -27.14 -8.79
N LEU A 598 -9.38 -27.37 -7.50
CA LEU A 598 -9.15 -26.41 -6.43
C LEU A 598 -8.17 -27.03 -5.44
N PHE A 599 -7.34 -26.21 -4.79
CA PHE A 599 -6.52 -26.67 -3.68
C PHE A 599 -6.64 -25.74 -2.49
N THR A 600 -6.47 -26.32 -1.31
CA THR A 600 -6.48 -25.59 -0.04
C THR A 600 -5.26 -25.96 0.77
N ALA A 601 -4.66 -24.95 1.40
CA ALA A 601 -3.52 -25.11 2.29
C ALA A 601 -3.85 -24.51 3.65
N ASP A 602 -4.01 -25.35 4.67
CA ASP A 602 -4.27 -24.89 6.03
C ASP A 602 -2.96 -24.78 6.81
N GLN A 603 -2.58 -23.55 7.16
CA GLN A 603 -1.36 -23.23 7.89
C GLN A 603 -1.40 -23.72 9.36
N THR A 604 -2.60 -23.90 9.93
CA THR A 604 -2.77 -24.28 11.34
C THR A 604 -2.65 -25.79 11.53
N THR A 605 -3.34 -26.56 10.69
CA THR A 605 -3.33 -28.03 10.73
C THR A 605 -2.18 -28.64 9.92
N GLY A 606 -1.64 -27.89 8.96
CA GLY A 606 -0.62 -28.37 8.02
C GLY A 606 -1.18 -29.28 6.92
N ILE A 607 -2.50 -29.32 6.75
CA ILE A 607 -3.17 -30.15 5.74
C ILE A 607 -3.26 -29.39 4.41
N LEU A 608 -2.76 -30.02 3.36
CA LEU A 608 -2.93 -29.64 1.96
C LEU A 608 -3.91 -30.62 1.32
N SER A 609 -4.94 -30.12 0.64
CA SER A 609 -5.91 -30.99 -0.04
C SER A 609 -6.28 -30.43 -1.41
N GLY A 610 -6.43 -31.34 -2.38
CA GLY A 610 -6.92 -31.03 -3.72
C GLY A 610 -8.32 -31.56 -3.94
N PHE A 611 -9.13 -30.78 -4.65
CA PHE A 611 -10.52 -31.06 -4.97
C PHE A 611 -10.71 -30.98 -6.49
N SER A 612 -11.53 -31.88 -7.04
CA SER A 612 -11.96 -31.86 -8.44
C SER A 612 -13.45 -31.57 -8.54
N LEU A 613 -13.84 -30.79 -9.54
CA LEU A 613 -15.24 -30.50 -9.85
C LEU A 613 -15.83 -31.46 -10.89
N SER A 614 -15.17 -32.59 -11.19
CA SER A 614 -15.54 -33.49 -12.29
C SER A 614 -16.96 -34.07 -12.21
N TYR A 615 -17.50 -34.19 -11.00
CA TYR A 615 -18.85 -34.70 -10.73
C TYR A 615 -19.92 -33.60 -10.64
N SER A 616 -19.54 -32.35 -10.93
CA SER A 616 -20.46 -31.22 -10.90
C SER A 616 -21.46 -31.27 -12.05
N THR A 617 -22.71 -30.92 -11.74
CA THR A 617 -23.80 -30.75 -12.69
C THR A 617 -24.28 -29.30 -12.68
N THR A 618 -25.15 -28.92 -13.62
CA THR A 618 -25.76 -27.58 -13.63
C THR A 618 -26.68 -27.31 -12.42
N GLN A 619 -27.18 -28.38 -11.78
CA GLN A 619 -28.05 -28.29 -10.60
C GLN A 619 -27.27 -28.28 -9.30
N GLU A 620 -26.16 -29.02 -9.22
CA GLU A 620 -25.33 -29.12 -8.03
C GLU A 620 -23.84 -29.19 -8.39
N LEU A 621 -23.06 -28.25 -7.87
CA LEU A 621 -21.60 -28.23 -7.99
C LEU A 621 -21.00 -28.97 -6.79
N ILE A 622 -20.20 -30.01 -7.07
CA ILE A 622 -19.64 -30.90 -6.06
C ILE A 622 -18.12 -30.83 -6.14
N ALA A 623 -17.47 -30.49 -5.02
CA ALA A 623 -16.02 -30.63 -4.84
C ALA A 623 -15.69 -32.01 -4.29
N HIS A 624 -15.19 -32.90 -5.14
CA HIS A 624 -14.72 -34.21 -4.72
C HIS A 624 -13.24 -34.14 -4.33
N LYS A 625 -12.90 -34.48 -3.09
CA LYS A 625 -11.49 -34.51 -2.62
C LYS A 625 -10.72 -35.62 -3.34
N VAL A 626 -9.63 -35.27 -4.03
CA VAL A 626 -8.82 -36.21 -4.85
C VAL A 626 -7.57 -36.66 -4.11
N TRP A 627 -6.89 -35.74 -3.42
CA TRP A 627 -5.66 -36.04 -2.68
C TRP A 627 -5.58 -35.19 -1.42
N GLU A 628 -4.82 -35.69 -0.44
CA GLU A 628 -4.56 -35.02 0.83
C GLU A 628 -3.12 -35.31 1.26
N LEU A 629 -2.41 -34.26 1.66
CA LEU A 629 -1.02 -34.31 2.11
C LEU A 629 -0.91 -33.58 3.46
N LEU A 630 -0.34 -34.26 4.46
CA LEU A 630 -0.13 -33.69 5.78
C LEU A 630 1.33 -33.29 5.99
N LEU A 631 1.57 -31.98 6.15
CA LEU A 631 2.84 -31.42 6.60
C LEU A 631 2.74 -31.08 8.09
N SER A 632 3.11 -32.01 8.97
CA SER A 632 2.84 -31.90 10.41
C SER A 632 3.42 -30.62 11.05
N PRO A 633 2.58 -29.75 11.64
CA PRO A 633 2.98 -28.51 12.34
C PRO A 633 3.97 -28.73 13.49
N ARG A 634 4.01 -29.95 14.05
CA ARG A 634 4.96 -30.32 15.11
C ARG A 634 6.41 -30.22 14.65
N ASN A 635 6.66 -30.52 13.37
CA ASN A 635 8.01 -30.54 12.80
C ASN A 635 8.25 -29.32 11.91
N GLN A 636 7.24 -28.92 11.13
CA GLN A 636 7.35 -27.84 10.15
C GLN A 636 6.01 -27.11 10.02
N ARG A 637 6.05 -25.78 9.99
CA ARG A 637 4.90 -24.90 9.81
C ARG A 637 4.92 -24.31 8.41
N ILE A 638 3.78 -24.34 7.71
CA ILE A 638 3.61 -23.69 6.40
C ILE A 638 3.66 -22.18 6.61
N THR A 639 4.56 -21.49 5.93
CA THR A 639 4.71 -20.04 6.01
C THR A 639 4.24 -19.33 4.74
N GLN A 640 4.55 -19.90 3.57
CA GLN A 640 4.18 -19.32 2.28
C GLN A 640 3.71 -20.41 1.30
N VAL A 641 2.72 -20.05 0.50
CA VAL A 641 2.21 -20.84 -0.62
C VAL A 641 2.13 -19.90 -1.81
N VAL A 642 2.95 -20.17 -2.83
CA VAL A 642 3.10 -19.28 -4.00
C VAL A 642 2.76 -20.01 -5.28
N THR A 643 1.81 -19.42 -6.01
CA THR A 643 1.35 -19.83 -7.32
C THR A 643 1.98 -18.94 -8.39
N LYS A 644 1.99 -19.41 -9.64
CA LYS A 644 2.34 -18.55 -10.78
C LYS A 644 1.30 -17.46 -10.96
N ASN A 645 1.70 -16.34 -11.56
CA ASN A 645 0.78 -15.29 -11.91
C ASN A 645 -0.16 -15.78 -13.05
N PRO A 646 -1.49 -15.75 -12.90
CA PRO A 646 -2.44 -16.22 -13.91
C PRO A 646 -2.39 -15.43 -15.23
N THR A 647 -1.90 -14.18 -15.18
CA THR A 647 -1.80 -13.31 -16.36
C THR A 647 -0.52 -13.55 -17.17
N GLU A 648 0.41 -14.33 -16.63
CA GLU A 648 1.70 -14.60 -17.24
C GLU A 648 1.58 -15.39 -18.55
N ARG A 649 2.36 -14.98 -19.55
CA ARG A 649 2.55 -15.71 -20.81
C ARG A 649 4.02 -16.09 -20.99
N VAL A 650 4.25 -17.25 -21.61
CA VAL A 650 5.60 -17.76 -21.90
C VAL A 650 5.78 -17.81 -23.41
N HIS A 651 6.66 -16.96 -23.94
CA HIS A 651 6.92 -16.89 -25.39
C HIS A 651 7.74 -18.09 -25.90
N SER A 652 8.86 -18.40 -25.24
CA SER A 652 9.74 -19.50 -25.66
C SER A 652 9.59 -20.74 -24.77
N GLN A 653 9.28 -21.88 -25.39
CA GLN A 653 9.12 -23.19 -24.74
C GLN A 653 10.45 -23.89 -24.44
N GLY A 654 11.56 -23.41 -24.99
CA GLY A 654 12.87 -24.00 -24.81
C GLY A 654 14.00 -22.97 -24.86
N ARG A 655 15.15 -23.34 -24.32
CA ARG A 655 16.39 -22.57 -24.38
C ARG A 655 17.31 -23.21 -25.41
N VAL A 656 17.88 -22.41 -26.30
CA VAL A 656 18.86 -22.89 -27.28
C VAL A 656 20.22 -22.98 -26.61
N LEU A 657 20.89 -24.12 -26.75
CA LEU A 657 22.24 -24.39 -26.25
C LEU A 657 23.28 -24.08 -27.34
N SER A 658 24.55 -23.97 -26.96
CA SER A 658 25.65 -23.66 -27.89
C SER A 658 25.87 -24.72 -28.99
N ASP A 659 25.47 -25.97 -28.74
CA ASP A 659 25.47 -27.05 -29.74
C ASP A 659 24.29 -26.97 -30.72
N ARG A 660 23.52 -25.87 -30.69
CA ARG A 660 22.25 -25.66 -31.42
C ARG A 660 21.13 -26.62 -31.03
N SER A 661 21.32 -27.44 -29.99
CA SER A 661 20.23 -28.24 -29.43
C SER A 661 19.32 -27.38 -28.56
N VAL A 662 18.10 -27.85 -28.34
CA VAL A 662 17.12 -27.14 -27.53
C VAL A 662 16.91 -27.90 -26.22
N LEU A 663 17.01 -27.18 -25.11
CA LEU A 663 16.64 -27.65 -23.80
C LEU A 663 15.24 -27.14 -23.46
N TYR A 664 14.28 -28.05 -23.40
CA TYR A 664 12.88 -27.69 -23.21
C TYR A 664 12.56 -27.43 -21.74
N LYS A 665 11.89 -26.30 -21.50
CA LYS A 665 11.47 -25.85 -20.18
C LYS A 665 10.34 -26.73 -19.66
N TYR A 666 10.33 -27.04 -18.38
CA TYR A 666 9.20 -27.73 -17.74
C TYR A 666 8.18 -26.68 -17.26
N ILE A 667 7.12 -26.49 -18.05
CA ILE A 667 6.12 -25.43 -17.82
C ILE A 667 4.81 -26.07 -17.36
N ASN A 668 4.76 -26.44 -16.08
CA ASN A 668 3.53 -26.91 -15.45
C ASN A 668 2.71 -25.71 -14.92
N PRO A 669 1.52 -25.39 -15.47
CA PRO A 669 0.70 -24.28 -15.00
C PRO A 669 0.10 -24.52 -13.60
N ASN A 670 -0.01 -25.78 -13.19
CA ASN A 670 -0.63 -26.20 -11.92
C ASN A 670 0.39 -26.43 -10.80
N LEU A 671 1.64 -26.01 -11.01
CA LEU A 671 2.72 -26.16 -10.04
C LEU A 671 2.64 -25.08 -8.98
N VAL A 672 2.68 -25.49 -7.71
CA VAL A 672 2.64 -24.59 -6.55
C VAL A 672 3.88 -24.83 -5.69
N ALA A 673 4.50 -23.74 -5.25
CA ALA A 673 5.61 -23.77 -4.32
C ALA A 673 5.08 -23.61 -2.89
N VAL A 674 5.31 -24.61 -2.05
CA VAL A 674 4.96 -24.60 -0.62
C VAL A 674 6.24 -24.50 0.19
N VAL A 675 6.32 -23.49 1.03
CA VAL A 675 7.46 -23.23 1.91
C VAL A 675 7.06 -23.51 3.35
N THR A 676 7.92 -24.25 4.05
CA THR A 676 7.75 -24.55 5.47
C THR A 676 8.99 -24.21 6.27
N GLU A 677 8.78 -23.70 7.47
CA GLU A 677 9.83 -23.47 8.48
C GLU A 677 9.67 -24.50 9.60
N GLY A 678 10.75 -25.16 9.97
CA GLY A 678 10.75 -26.20 11.00
C GLY A 678 11.94 -26.09 11.94
N ILE A 679 11.85 -26.79 13.07
CA ILE A 679 12.97 -26.96 14.01
C ILE A 679 13.50 -28.38 13.82
N GLY A 680 14.69 -28.50 13.24
CA GLY A 680 15.33 -29.80 13.04
C GLY A 680 15.74 -30.46 14.36
N HIS A 681 16.11 -31.75 14.32
CA HIS A 681 16.45 -32.58 15.49
C HIS A 681 17.62 -32.08 16.36
N ALA A 682 18.32 -31.02 15.92
CA ALA A 682 19.41 -30.38 16.65
C ALA A 682 19.10 -28.93 17.05
N HIS A 683 17.82 -28.56 17.22
CA HIS A 683 17.32 -27.19 17.46
C HIS A 683 17.84 -26.15 16.45
N LYS A 684 18.09 -26.59 15.22
CA LYS A 684 18.49 -25.71 14.11
C LYS A 684 17.28 -25.43 13.25
N ASN A 685 17.03 -24.17 12.97
CA ASN A 685 15.97 -23.76 12.07
C ASN A 685 16.24 -24.35 10.68
N THR A 686 15.22 -24.94 10.08
CA THR A 686 15.25 -25.56 8.74
C THR A 686 14.17 -24.97 7.87
N LEU A 687 14.51 -24.73 6.61
CA LEU A 687 13.58 -24.30 5.57
C LEU A 687 13.37 -25.47 4.60
N ASN A 688 12.12 -25.92 4.41
CA ASN A 688 11.80 -26.89 3.36
C ASN A 688 10.95 -26.23 2.29
N LEU A 689 11.37 -26.42 1.04
CA LEU A 689 10.64 -26.01 -0.16
C LEU A 689 10.13 -27.26 -0.87
N TYR A 690 8.83 -27.30 -1.13
CA TYR A 690 8.14 -28.36 -1.83
C TYR A 690 7.49 -27.80 -3.10
N LEU A 691 7.77 -28.41 -4.25
CA LEU A 691 7.07 -28.13 -5.50
C LEU A 691 6.02 -29.22 -5.71
N LEU A 692 4.75 -28.83 -5.64
CA LEU A 692 3.61 -29.73 -5.66
C LEU A 692 2.76 -29.45 -6.91
N ASP A 693 2.37 -30.50 -7.62
CA ASP A 693 1.32 -30.39 -8.64
C ASP A 693 -0.06 -30.44 -7.96
N VAL A 694 -0.84 -29.38 -8.10
CA VAL A 694 -2.16 -29.23 -7.47
C VAL A 694 -3.20 -30.20 -8.01
N VAL A 695 -3.08 -30.64 -9.26
CA VAL A 695 -4.07 -31.53 -9.88
C VAL A 695 -3.86 -32.96 -9.42
N SER A 696 -2.63 -33.47 -9.51
CA SER A 696 -2.31 -34.86 -9.17
C SER A 696 -1.95 -35.09 -7.70
N GLY A 697 -1.54 -34.04 -6.98
CA GLY A 697 -0.99 -34.15 -5.63
C GLY A 697 0.44 -34.69 -5.60
N ALA A 698 1.10 -34.82 -6.76
CA ALA A 698 2.46 -35.32 -6.85
C ALA A 698 3.48 -34.28 -6.40
N MET A 699 4.42 -34.70 -5.54
CA MET A 699 5.57 -33.89 -5.16
C MET A 699 6.64 -33.98 -6.25
N ILE A 700 6.76 -32.94 -7.06
CA ILE A 700 7.67 -32.88 -8.21
C ILE A 700 9.11 -32.72 -7.74
N PHE A 701 9.34 -31.90 -6.72
CA PHE A 701 10.68 -31.63 -6.19
C PHE A 701 10.60 -31.20 -4.72
N SER A 702 11.62 -31.52 -3.95
CA SER A 702 11.77 -31.05 -2.57
C SER A 702 13.23 -30.75 -2.23
N ILE A 703 13.44 -29.71 -1.41
CA ILE A 703 14.76 -29.32 -0.91
C ILE A 703 14.67 -28.78 0.52
N THR A 704 15.68 -29.13 1.34
CA THR A 704 15.80 -28.69 2.73
C THR A 704 17.09 -27.90 2.93
N HIS A 705 16.97 -26.68 3.45
CA HIS A 705 18.09 -25.86 3.92
C HIS A 705 18.17 -25.91 5.45
N LYS A 706 19.39 -26.03 5.97
CA LYS A 706 19.65 -26.13 7.42
C LYS A 706 20.30 -24.84 7.92
N ARG A 707 19.98 -24.44 9.16
CA ARG A 707 20.48 -23.20 9.80
C ARG A 707 20.03 -21.96 9.04
N VAL A 708 18.73 -21.87 8.80
CA VAL A 708 18.12 -20.79 8.04
C VAL A 708 17.10 -20.07 8.91
N ARG A 709 17.05 -18.75 8.79
CA ARG A 709 16.08 -17.88 9.46
C ARG A 709 15.29 -17.09 8.41
N GLY A 710 14.01 -16.84 8.70
CA GLY A 710 13.18 -15.91 7.93
C GLY A 710 13.51 -14.42 8.20
N PRO A 711 12.87 -13.48 7.49
CA PRO A 711 11.78 -13.71 6.54
C PRO A 711 12.25 -14.38 5.24
N ILE A 712 11.36 -15.17 4.64
CA ILE A 712 11.57 -15.80 3.34
C ILE A 712 10.74 -15.04 2.32
N HIS A 713 11.32 -14.78 1.16
CA HIS A 713 10.62 -14.22 0.01
C HIS A 713 10.79 -15.18 -1.15
N ILE A 714 9.71 -15.46 -1.88
CA ILE A 714 9.71 -16.44 -2.97
C ILE A 714 8.90 -15.91 -4.15
N VAL A 715 9.46 -16.09 -5.34
CA VAL A 715 8.89 -15.71 -6.62
C VAL A 715 8.88 -16.94 -7.53
N HIS A 716 7.72 -17.23 -8.11
CA HIS A 716 7.51 -18.37 -9.00
C HIS A 716 6.99 -17.87 -10.35
N SER A 717 7.79 -18.03 -11.41
CA SER A 717 7.43 -17.61 -12.76
C SER A 717 7.95 -18.60 -13.79
N GLU A 718 7.29 -18.72 -14.94
CA GLU A 718 7.61 -19.63 -16.04
C GLU A 718 7.94 -21.06 -15.60
N ASN A 719 9.22 -21.40 -15.64
CA ASN A 719 9.82 -22.69 -15.28
C ASN A 719 10.87 -22.53 -14.17
N TRP A 720 10.89 -21.38 -13.49
CA TRP A 720 11.92 -21.03 -12.52
C TRP A 720 11.34 -20.51 -11.22
N LEU A 721 12.15 -20.62 -10.18
CA LEU A 721 11.80 -20.21 -8.83
C LEU A 721 13.00 -19.51 -8.19
N VAL A 722 12.74 -18.39 -7.54
CA VAL A 722 13.75 -17.69 -6.74
C VAL A 722 13.23 -17.49 -5.35
N TYR A 723 14.07 -17.75 -4.37
CA TYR A 723 13.74 -17.49 -2.98
C TYR A 723 14.97 -17.01 -2.22
N SER A 724 14.73 -16.08 -1.30
CA SER A 724 15.74 -15.54 -0.41
C SER A 724 15.52 -16.02 1.01
N TYR A 725 16.62 -16.21 1.73
CA TYR A 725 16.60 -16.59 3.13
C TYR A 725 17.87 -16.13 3.84
N PHE A 726 17.82 -16.03 5.18
CA PHE A 726 18.98 -15.67 5.97
C PHE A 726 19.72 -16.92 6.46
N ASN A 727 20.97 -17.10 6.05
CA ASN A 727 21.80 -18.22 6.48
C ASN A 727 22.46 -17.91 7.83
N GLU A 728 22.08 -18.62 8.89
CA GLU A 728 22.61 -18.42 10.25
C GLU A 728 24.07 -18.88 10.38
N LYS A 729 24.50 -19.87 9.58
CA LYS A 729 25.91 -20.32 9.57
C LYS A 729 26.82 -19.26 8.97
N GLY A 730 26.38 -18.66 7.85
CA GLY A 730 27.11 -17.62 7.13
C GLY A 730 26.87 -16.20 7.66
N ARG A 731 25.83 -16.00 8.49
CA ARG A 731 25.31 -14.70 8.93
C ARG A 731 25.09 -13.72 7.77
N ARG A 732 24.50 -14.22 6.69
CA ARG A 732 24.31 -13.47 5.43
C ARG A 732 23.02 -13.89 4.74
N THR A 733 22.47 -12.99 3.92
CA THR A 733 21.33 -13.28 3.05
C THR A 733 21.83 -14.09 1.85
N GLU A 734 21.11 -15.15 1.51
CA GLU A 734 21.36 -15.97 0.33
C GLU A 734 20.11 -15.98 -0.55
N ILE A 735 20.30 -15.88 -1.86
CA ILE A 735 19.28 -16.05 -2.89
C ILE A 735 19.55 -17.39 -3.55
N ALA A 736 18.60 -18.31 -3.47
CA ALA A 736 18.67 -19.58 -4.17
C ALA A 736 17.70 -19.59 -5.35
N THR A 737 18.16 -20.10 -6.48
CA THR A 737 17.39 -20.21 -7.72
C THR A 737 17.25 -21.66 -8.14
N LEU A 738 16.11 -21.97 -8.74
CA LEU A 738 15.86 -23.24 -9.41
C LEU A 738 15.32 -22.98 -10.81
N GLU A 739 15.73 -23.81 -11.77
CA GLU A 739 15.12 -23.91 -13.09
C GLU A 739 14.73 -25.36 -13.35
N LEU A 740 13.54 -25.57 -13.91
CA LEU A 740 13.01 -26.88 -14.24
C LEU A 740 13.00 -27.11 -15.76
N TYR A 741 13.51 -28.26 -16.19
CA TYR A 741 13.63 -28.66 -17.59
C TYR A 741 13.09 -30.08 -17.83
N GLU A 742 12.45 -30.32 -18.98
CA GLU A 742 12.05 -31.68 -19.41
C GLU A 742 13.22 -32.48 -19.98
N GLY A 743 14.20 -31.77 -20.57
CA GLY A 743 15.35 -32.32 -21.29
C GLY A 743 15.37 -31.90 -22.75
N LYS A 744 16.06 -32.68 -23.59
CA LYS A 744 16.20 -32.41 -25.05
C LYS A 744 14.98 -32.80 -25.89
N ILE A 745 14.04 -33.54 -25.32
CA ILE A 745 12.83 -34.06 -26.01
C ILE A 745 11.62 -33.63 -25.19
N GLN A 746 10.63 -33.01 -25.85
CA GLN A 746 9.35 -32.67 -25.23
C GLN A 746 8.48 -33.91 -25.11
N SER A 747 7.79 -34.04 -23.98
CA SER A 747 6.81 -35.12 -23.76
C SER A 747 5.57 -34.97 -24.65
N ASN A 748 5.02 -33.76 -24.74
CA ASN A 748 3.92 -33.40 -25.64
C ASN A 748 4.07 -31.95 -26.08
N THR A 749 3.92 -31.70 -27.39
CA THR A 749 4.09 -30.36 -27.99
C THR A 749 2.81 -29.53 -28.00
N THR A 750 1.65 -30.17 -27.87
CA THR A 750 0.34 -29.51 -28.06
C THR A 750 -0.35 -29.18 -26.75
N VAL A 751 -0.35 -30.10 -25.79
CA VAL A 751 -1.10 -29.97 -24.54
C VAL A 751 -0.26 -30.44 -23.36
N PHE A 752 -0.24 -29.64 -22.30
CA PHE A 752 0.26 -30.05 -21.00
C PHE A 752 -0.89 -30.63 -20.16
N SER A 753 -0.71 -31.84 -19.61
CA SER A 753 -1.65 -32.45 -18.66
C SER A 753 -0.91 -33.02 -17.46
N SER A 754 -1.23 -32.49 -16.28
CA SER A 754 -0.71 -32.97 -14.99
C SER A 754 -0.97 -34.46 -14.75
N LEU A 755 -2.02 -35.03 -15.34
CA LEU A 755 -2.40 -36.43 -15.17
C LEU A 755 -1.67 -37.38 -16.12
N ALA A 756 -1.16 -36.87 -17.26
CA ALA A 756 -0.43 -37.65 -18.25
C ALA A 756 1.10 -37.55 -18.08
N THR A 757 1.58 -36.67 -17.20
CA THR A 757 3.00 -36.42 -17.02
C THR A 757 3.65 -37.56 -16.24
N THR A 758 4.50 -38.35 -16.89
CA THR A 758 5.19 -39.51 -16.30
C THR A 758 6.66 -39.25 -15.97
N LYS A 759 7.27 -38.22 -16.55
CA LYS A 759 8.69 -37.89 -16.38
C LYS A 759 8.85 -36.71 -15.42
N LEU A 760 9.67 -36.90 -14.38
CA LEU A 760 10.07 -35.82 -13.48
C LEU A 760 11.05 -34.86 -14.18
N PRO A 761 10.95 -33.55 -13.93
CA PRO A 761 11.84 -32.57 -14.51
C PRO A 761 13.26 -32.66 -13.94
N ILE A 762 14.22 -32.26 -14.77
CA ILE A 762 15.60 -31.98 -14.37
C ILE A 762 15.59 -30.62 -13.68
N VAL A 763 16.04 -30.57 -12.43
CA VAL A 763 16.06 -29.34 -11.63
C VAL A 763 17.50 -28.86 -11.47
N GLU A 764 17.83 -27.79 -12.18
CA GLU A 764 19.08 -27.07 -11.99
C GLU A 764 18.92 -26.10 -10.82
N ARG A 765 19.94 -25.99 -9.97
CA ARG A 765 19.86 -25.15 -8.77
C ARG A 765 21.20 -24.55 -8.40
N GLN A 766 21.17 -23.30 -7.96
CA GLN A 766 22.35 -22.59 -7.50
C GLN A 766 21.98 -21.62 -6.39
N ALA A 767 22.95 -21.28 -5.55
CA ALA A 767 22.78 -20.30 -4.48
C ALA A 767 23.80 -19.19 -4.63
N PHE A 768 23.36 -17.98 -4.33
CA PHE A 768 24.11 -16.74 -4.41
C PHE A 768 24.02 -16.00 -3.08
N ILE A 769 25.04 -15.23 -2.77
CA ILE A 769 25.15 -14.38 -1.59
C ILE A 769 24.66 -13.00 -1.99
N PHE A 770 23.76 -12.45 -1.20
CA PHE A 770 23.23 -11.11 -1.40
C PHE A 770 23.65 -10.21 -0.23
N PRO A 771 24.27 -9.04 -0.48
CA PRO A 771 24.89 -8.24 0.58
C PRO A 771 23.89 -7.42 1.41
N ALA A 772 22.61 -7.36 1.02
CA ALA A 772 21.59 -6.57 1.70
C ALA A 772 20.44 -7.44 2.25
N SER A 773 19.60 -6.83 3.10
CA SER A 773 18.33 -7.44 3.55
C SER A 773 17.22 -7.14 2.54
N ILE A 774 16.43 -8.16 2.24
CA ILE A 774 15.32 -8.10 1.28
C ILE A 774 14.01 -7.99 2.08
N GLU A 775 13.12 -7.10 1.64
CA GLU A 775 11.78 -6.89 2.23
C GLU A 775 10.67 -7.50 1.37
N TYR A 776 10.85 -7.51 0.05
CA TYR A 776 9.91 -8.10 -0.90
C TYR A 776 10.58 -8.41 -2.24
N MET A 777 10.05 -9.37 -3.00
CA MET A 777 10.49 -9.68 -4.37
C MET A 777 9.28 -9.92 -5.26
N GLN A 778 9.34 -9.48 -6.51
CA GLN A 778 8.33 -9.73 -7.55
C GLN A 778 8.98 -9.77 -8.93
N GLU A 779 8.49 -10.62 -9.83
CA GLU A 779 8.91 -10.67 -11.24
C GLU A 779 8.29 -9.55 -12.09
N THR A 780 8.99 -9.12 -13.14
CA THR A 780 8.41 -8.27 -14.18
C THR A 780 7.54 -9.08 -15.14
N ILE A 781 6.39 -8.52 -15.56
CA ILE A 781 5.43 -9.17 -16.46
C ILE A 781 5.09 -8.27 -17.65
N THR A 782 4.95 -8.87 -18.83
CA THR A 782 4.53 -8.24 -20.09
C THR A 782 3.46 -9.09 -20.78
N GLU A 783 2.76 -8.53 -21.78
CA GLU A 783 1.62 -9.21 -22.41
C GLU A 783 1.99 -10.52 -23.10
N LYS A 784 3.14 -10.57 -23.79
CA LYS A 784 3.58 -11.75 -24.54
C LYS A 784 4.73 -12.51 -23.87
N GLY A 785 5.42 -11.92 -22.89
CA GLY A 785 6.57 -12.54 -22.23
C GLY A 785 7.77 -12.74 -23.16
N ILE A 786 8.00 -11.79 -24.07
CA ILE A 786 9.14 -11.76 -25.01
C ILE A 786 10.35 -11.07 -24.37
N THR A 787 10.12 -9.94 -23.69
CA THR A 787 11.18 -9.22 -22.99
C THR A 787 11.80 -10.09 -21.89
N SER A 788 13.07 -9.85 -21.57
CA SER A 788 13.72 -10.51 -20.44
C SER A 788 12.95 -10.27 -19.13
N LYS A 789 12.79 -11.32 -18.33
CA LYS A 789 12.18 -11.21 -17.01
C LYS A 789 13.22 -10.79 -15.99
N HIS A 790 13.00 -9.69 -15.31
CA HIS A 790 13.81 -9.24 -14.19
C HIS A 790 13.07 -9.45 -12.87
N ILE A 791 13.82 -9.47 -11.78
CA ILE A 791 13.28 -9.58 -10.42
C ILE A 791 13.41 -8.20 -9.78
N ILE A 792 12.29 -7.61 -9.40
CA ILE A 792 12.26 -6.39 -8.61
C ILE A 792 12.43 -6.78 -7.14
N VAL A 793 13.51 -6.29 -6.52
CA VAL A 793 13.88 -6.58 -5.13
C VAL A 793 13.77 -5.29 -4.32
N ALA A 794 12.86 -5.28 -3.34
CA ALA A 794 12.79 -4.20 -2.37
C ALA A 794 13.82 -4.43 -1.25
N LEU A 795 14.72 -3.47 -1.06
CA LEU A 795 15.75 -3.49 -0.04
C LEU A 795 15.26 -2.83 1.26
N ALA A 796 15.81 -3.26 2.40
CA ALA A 796 15.46 -2.69 3.70
C ALA A 796 15.80 -1.19 3.86
N ASN A 797 16.75 -0.66 3.09
CA ASN A 797 17.07 0.78 3.05
C ASN A 797 16.06 1.60 2.23
N GLY A 798 15.05 0.95 1.63
CA GLY A 798 14.03 1.57 0.80
C GLY A 798 14.41 1.74 -0.66
N GLY A 799 15.58 1.26 -1.09
CA GLY A 799 15.94 1.15 -2.51
C GLY A 799 15.19 0.01 -3.19
N ILE A 800 14.75 0.22 -4.42
CA ILE A 800 14.11 -0.80 -5.26
C ILE A 800 15.09 -1.18 -6.34
N LEU A 801 15.63 -2.39 -6.26
CA LEU A 801 16.64 -2.92 -7.17
C LEU A 801 15.98 -3.72 -8.30
N GLU A 802 16.30 -3.40 -9.54
CA GLU A 802 16.02 -4.27 -10.68
C GLU A 802 17.17 -5.27 -10.85
N LEU A 803 16.91 -6.54 -10.52
CA LEU A 803 17.89 -7.62 -10.62
C LEU A 803 17.66 -8.44 -11.90
N PRO A 804 18.58 -8.39 -12.88
CA PRO A 804 18.45 -9.18 -14.10
C PRO A 804 18.53 -10.69 -13.83
N TRP A 805 17.66 -11.48 -14.47
CA TRP A 805 17.65 -12.95 -14.33
C TRP A 805 19.02 -13.58 -14.60
N MET A 806 19.73 -13.08 -15.61
CA MET A 806 21.04 -13.59 -16.01
C MET A 806 22.09 -13.55 -14.88
N MET A 807 21.93 -12.69 -13.86
CA MET A 807 22.82 -12.66 -12.70
C MET A 807 22.56 -13.81 -11.72
N VAL A 808 21.35 -14.36 -11.70
CA VAL A 808 20.91 -15.42 -10.78
C VAL A 808 20.57 -16.74 -11.50
N ASP A 809 20.97 -16.86 -12.76
CA ASP A 809 20.80 -18.08 -13.56
C ASP A 809 21.55 -19.26 -12.89
N PRO A 810 20.87 -20.39 -12.57
CA PRO A 810 21.50 -21.53 -11.92
C PRO A 810 22.46 -22.33 -12.81
N ARG A 811 22.46 -22.10 -14.12
CA ARG A 811 23.37 -22.76 -15.07
C ARG A 811 24.73 -22.08 -15.18
N ARG A 812 25.01 -21.05 -14.35
CA ARG A 812 26.29 -20.34 -14.40
C ARG A 812 27.44 -21.30 -14.04
N PRO A 813 28.39 -21.54 -14.95
CA PRO A 813 29.40 -22.57 -14.78
C PRO A 813 30.41 -22.16 -13.70
N THR A 814 30.76 -23.09 -12.83
CA THR A 814 31.83 -22.90 -11.84
C THR A 814 33.21 -22.99 -12.47
N ASN A 815 33.38 -23.85 -13.49
CA ASN A 815 34.60 -23.97 -14.28
C ASN A 815 34.44 -23.25 -15.63
N PRO A 816 35.29 -22.27 -15.98
CA PRO A 816 35.23 -21.55 -17.26
C PRO A 816 35.28 -22.42 -18.51
N GLU A 817 35.83 -23.64 -18.44
CA GLU A 817 35.93 -24.55 -19.59
C GLU A 817 34.59 -25.15 -20.02
N MET A 818 33.62 -25.27 -19.10
CA MET A 818 32.26 -25.78 -19.37
C MET A 818 31.28 -24.65 -19.75
N ARG A 819 31.79 -23.57 -20.33
CA ARG A 819 31.01 -22.36 -20.58
C ARG A 819 30.12 -22.48 -21.81
N GLU A 820 28.81 -22.42 -21.57
CA GLU A 820 27.83 -22.12 -22.61
C GLU A 820 27.98 -20.66 -23.09
N GLU A 821 27.85 -20.45 -24.40
CA GLU A 821 27.93 -19.13 -25.03
C GLU A 821 26.92 -18.16 -24.41
N GLY A 822 27.36 -16.95 -24.06
CA GLY A 822 26.51 -15.93 -23.44
C GLY A 822 26.24 -16.11 -21.94
N VAL A 823 26.67 -17.20 -21.31
CA VAL A 823 26.52 -17.40 -19.86
C VAL A 823 27.72 -16.80 -19.10
N ILE A 824 27.41 -16.06 -18.04
CA ILE A 824 28.43 -15.45 -17.15
C ILE A 824 28.93 -16.54 -16.19
N PRO A 825 30.25 -16.68 -15.93
CA PRO A 825 30.76 -17.64 -14.94
C PRO A 825 30.13 -17.41 -13.57
N TYR A 826 30.05 -18.46 -12.75
CA TYR A 826 29.48 -18.37 -11.41
C TYR A 826 30.25 -17.36 -10.56
N MET A 827 29.53 -16.36 -10.06
CA MET A 827 30.02 -15.39 -9.10
C MET A 827 29.14 -15.52 -7.87
N PRO A 828 29.65 -16.05 -6.75
CA PRO A 828 28.82 -16.34 -5.58
C PRO A 828 28.23 -15.07 -4.98
N GLU A 829 28.93 -13.94 -5.01
CA GLU A 829 28.44 -12.66 -4.51
C GLU A 829 27.86 -11.81 -5.63
N ILE A 830 26.63 -11.34 -5.45
CA ILE A 830 25.95 -10.46 -6.40
C ILE A 830 26.19 -9.00 -5.97
N PRO A 831 26.93 -8.20 -6.75
CA PRO A 831 27.13 -6.79 -6.44
C PRO A 831 25.82 -6.01 -6.63
N ILE A 832 25.57 -5.06 -5.74
CA ILE A 832 24.47 -4.08 -5.88
C ILE A 832 25.04 -2.85 -6.60
N HIS A 833 24.59 -2.63 -7.83
CA HIS A 833 24.90 -1.42 -8.59
C HIS A 833 23.87 -0.34 -8.29
N MET A 834 24.32 0.87 -7.96
CA MET A 834 23.42 1.99 -7.65
C MET A 834 22.58 2.40 -8.88
N ASP A 835 23.11 2.21 -10.09
CA ASP A 835 22.41 2.48 -11.35
C ASP A 835 21.22 1.55 -11.60
N ALA A 836 21.18 0.39 -10.93
CA ALA A 836 20.07 -0.57 -11.01
C ALA A 836 18.95 -0.27 -9.99
N ILE A 837 19.12 0.77 -9.15
CA ILE A 837 18.09 1.20 -8.19
C ILE A 837 17.12 2.14 -8.89
N ILE A 838 15.93 1.63 -9.22
CA ILE A 838 14.96 2.32 -10.07
C ILE A 838 14.33 3.55 -9.42
N ASN A 839 14.35 3.65 -8.09
CA ASN A 839 13.77 4.77 -7.34
C ASN A 839 14.82 5.81 -6.91
N TYR A 840 16.07 5.73 -7.39
CA TYR A 840 17.11 6.74 -7.16
C TYR A 840 17.12 7.28 -5.71
N ASN A 841 16.68 8.52 -5.47
CA ASN A 841 16.67 9.19 -4.17
C ASN A 841 15.27 9.19 -3.49
N GLN A 842 14.32 8.45 -4.05
CA GLN A 842 12.94 8.30 -3.56
C GLN A 842 12.78 6.99 -2.78
N SER A 843 13.48 6.87 -1.65
CA SER A 843 13.39 5.69 -0.77
C SER A 843 11.93 5.42 -0.33
N VAL A 844 11.53 4.15 -0.38
CA VAL A 844 10.20 3.67 0.01
C VAL A 844 10.30 2.90 1.32
N SER A 845 9.63 3.38 2.37
CA SER A 845 9.73 2.76 3.69
C SER A 845 8.78 1.56 3.83
N ARG A 846 9.26 0.47 4.46
CA ARG A 846 8.45 -0.72 4.81
C ARG A 846 7.59 -1.25 3.66
N VAL A 847 8.24 -1.61 2.56
CA VAL A 847 7.55 -2.27 1.44
C VAL A 847 6.83 -3.53 1.95
N MET A 848 5.52 -3.62 1.68
CA MET A 848 4.67 -4.76 2.02
C MET A 848 4.32 -5.59 0.79
N GLY A 849 4.34 -4.97 -0.40
CA GLY A 849 4.10 -5.65 -1.66
C GLY A 849 4.59 -4.84 -2.87
N ILE A 850 4.84 -5.55 -3.95
CA ILE A 850 5.15 -5.00 -5.27
C ILE A 850 4.16 -5.64 -6.23
N HIS A 851 3.45 -4.80 -6.97
CA HIS A 851 2.51 -5.22 -7.99
C HIS A 851 3.02 -4.81 -9.36
N THR A 852 3.14 -5.78 -10.25
CA THR A 852 3.61 -5.58 -11.62
C THR A 852 2.47 -5.84 -12.59
N SER A 853 2.27 -4.94 -13.55
CA SER A 853 1.23 -5.07 -14.58
C SER A 853 1.83 -4.88 -15.96
N PRO A 854 1.42 -5.67 -16.96
CA PRO A 854 1.86 -5.47 -18.34
C PRO A 854 1.34 -4.12 -18.85
N SER A 855 2.13 -3.42 -19.67
CA SER A 855 1.62 -2.31 -20.49
C SER A 855 1.20 -2.81 -21.87
N GLY A 856 0.63 -1.94 -22.71
CA GLY A 856 0.39 -2.28 -24.12
C GLY A 856 1.67 -2.35 -24.98
N LEU A 857 2.82 -1.97 -24.40
CA LEU A 857 4.15 -2.15 -24.98
C LEU A 857 4.78 -3.42 -24.40
N GLU A 858 5.40 -4.22 -25.26
CA GLU A 858 6.05 -5.47 -24.85
C GLU A 858 7.38 -5.20 -24.14
N SER A 859 7.99 -4.03 -24.38
CA SER A 859 9.22 -3.65 -23.68
C SER A 859 9.00 -3.20 -22.24
N THR A 860 7.80 -2.74 -21.88
CA THR A 860 7.55 -1.93 -20.68
C THR A 860 6.60 -2.62 -19.70
N CYS A 861 7.00 -2.65 -18.44
CA CYS A 861 6.24 -3.15 -17.30
C CYS A 861 5.92 -2.00 -16.34
N LEU A 862 4.68 -1.95 -15.84
CA LEU A 862 4.27 -0.98 -14.83
C LEU A 862 4.53 -1.57 -13.45
N VAL A 863 5.25 -0.84 -12.60
CA VAL A 863 5.64 -1.29 -11.26
C VAL A 863 5.02 -0.36 -10.22
N PHE A 864 4.15 -0.91 -9.38
CA PHE A 864 3.56 -0.23 -8.23
C PHE A 864 4.05 -0.89 -6.94
N VAL A 865 4.77 -0.12 -6.13
CA VAL A 865 5.30 -0.55 -4.84
C VAL A 865 4.45 0.07 -3.74
N HIS A 866 3.95 -0.76 -2.83
CA HIS A 866 3.16 -0.30 -1.71
C HIS A 866 3.71 -0.82 -0.37
N GLY A 867 3.63 0.04 0.63
CA GLY A 867 4.11 -0.19 1.98
C GLY A 867 3.59 0.91 2.88
N LEU A 868 4.44 1.45 3.76
CA LEU A 868 4.15 2.72 4.42
C LEU A 868 4.11 3.86 3.41
N ASP A 869 4.98 3.80 2.40
CA ASP A 869 5.00 4.74 1.28
C ASP A 869 4.52 4.06 -0.01
N LEU A 870 4.02 4.86 -0.94
CA LEU A 870 3.65 4.40 -2.28
C LEU A 870 4.65 4.93 -3.29
N PHE A 871 5.03 4.09 -4.25
CA PHE A 871 5.87 4.47 -5.37
C PHE A 871 5.39 3.78 -6.64
N TYR A 872 5.31 4.54 -7.71
CA TYR A 872 4.94 4.02 -9.02
C TYR A 872 6.02 4.40 -10.03
N THR A 873 6.36 3.48 -10.93
CA THR A 873 7.25 3.74 -12.05
C THR A 873 7.03 2.75 -13.19
N ARG A 874 7.79 2.90 -14.27
CA ARG A 874 7.80 2.03 -15.44
C ARG A 874 9.21 1.45 -15.59
N VAL A 875 9.29 0.15 -15.84
CA VAL A 875 10.56 -0.55 -16.01
C VAL A 875 10.58 -1.20 -17.39
N ALA A 876 11.72 -1.10 -18.07
CA ALA A 876 11.94 -1.71 -19.38
C ALA A 876 13.16 -2.65 -19.35
N PRO A 877 12.97 -3.94 -18.99
CA PRO A 877 14.07 -4.89 -18.78
C PRO A 877 15.05 -5.00 -19.96
N SER A 878 14.51 -5.03 -21.18
CA SER A 878 15.30 -5.13 -22.43
C SER A 878 15.44 -3.79 -23.14
N LYS A 879 15.28 -2.67 -22.41
CA LYS A 879 15.12 -1.31 -22.95
C LYS A 879 13.90 -1.18 -23.89
N THR A 880 13.56 0.04 -24.26
CA THR A 880 12.38 0.35 -25.08
C THR A 880 12.66 0.07 -26.56
N PHE A 881 12.57 -1.20 -26.97
CA PHE A 881 12.84 -1.63 -28.36
C PHE A 881 11.66 -1.43 -29.32
N ASP A 882 10.46 -1.20 -28.79
CA ASP A 882 9.20 -1.00 -29.52
C ASP A 882 8.75 0.46 -29.59
N VAL A 883 9.52 1.38 -29.00
CA VAL A 883 9.30 2.82 -29.05
C VAL A 883 10.51 3.48 -29.70
N LEU A 884 10.27 4.53 -30.48
CA LEU A 884 11.34 5.38 -31.00
C LEU A 884 12.08 6.01 -29.82
N LYS A 885 13.40 6.14 -29.93
CA LYS A 885 14.18 6.75 -28.84
C LYS A 885 13.74 8.19 -28.60
N GLU A 886 13.79 8.63 -27.35
CA GLU A 886 13.43 10.00 -26.96
C GLU A 886 14.43 11.02 -27.50
N ASP A 887 15.70 10.63 -27.66
CA ASP A 887 16.79 11.43 -28.23
C ASP A 887 16.84 11.40 -29.77
N PHE A 888 15.75 11.00 -30.43
CA PHE A 888 15.71 10.90 -31.88
C PHE A 888 15.76 12.29 -32.55
N ASP A 889 16.80 12.52 -33.36
CA ASP A 889 17.00 13.80 -34.04
C ASP A 889 16.11 13.94 -35.29
N TYR A 890 14.90 14.48 -35.07
CA TYR A 890 13.95 14.80 -36.13
C TYR A 890 14.47 15.89 -37.09
N TYR A 891 15.26 16.84 -36.60
CA TYR A 891 15.75 17.97 -37.41
C TYR A 891 16.77 17.52 -38.43
N LEU A 892 17.69 16.63 -38.04
CA LEU A 892 18.67 16.05 -38.96
C LEU A 892 17.99 15.39 -40.16
N ILE A 893 16.94 14.59 -39.93
CA ILE A 893 16.22 13.91 -41.00
C ILE A 893 15.52 14.91 -41.92
N VAL A 894 14.84 15.91 -41.35
CA VAL A 894 14.15 16.96 -42.14
C VAL A 894 15.15 17.75 -42.99
N ILE A 895 16.31 18.13 -42.42
CA ILE A 895 17.36 18.87 -43.12
C ILE A 895 17.95 18.03 -44.26
N VAL A 896 18.28 16.76 -43.99
CA VAL A 896 18.83 15.85 -45.02
C VAL A 896 17.82 15.62 -46.14
N LEU A 897 16.53 15.39 -45.82
CA LEU A 897 15.49 15.23 -46.83
C LEU A 897 15.29 16.50 -47.68
N ALA A 898 15.29 17.68 -47.06
CA ALA A 898 15.21 18.95 -47.77
C ALA A 898 16.43 19.17 -48.68
N ALA A 899 17.64 18.89 -48.18
CA ALA A 899 18.87 18.99 -48.96
C ALA A 899 18.88 18.02 -50.15
N LEU A 900 18.43 16.78 -49.96
CA LEU A 900 18.28 15.79 -51.03
C LEU A 900 17.25 16.21 -52.07
N LEU A 901 16.11 16.77 -51.66
CA LEU A 901 15.08 17.29 -52.58
C LEU A 901 15.60 18.46 -53.41
N ILE A 902 16.25 19.43 -52.78
CA ILE A 902 16.84 20.59 -53.45
C ILE A 902 17.95 20.14 -54.41
N SER A 903 18.84 19.25 -53.95
CA SER A 903 19.92 18.69 -54.76
C SER A 903 19.35 17.91 -55.96
N SER A 904 18.32 17.09 -55.77
CA SER A 904 17.64 16.36 -56.85
C SER A 904 17.03 17.30 -57.88
N TYR A 905 16.38 18.38 -57.44
CA TYR A 905 15.80 19.37 -58.35
C TYR A 905 16.89 20.13 -59.14
N ILE A 906 17.97 20.55 -58.47
CA ILE A 906 19.10 21.23 -59.11
C ILE A 906 19.80 20.32 -60.11
N THR A 907 20.13 19.09 -59.70
CA THR A 907 20.79 18.10 -60.55
C THR A 907 19.93 17.70 -61.75
N LYS A 908 18.61 17.54 -61.58
CA LYS A 908 17.66 17.34 -62.70
C LYS A 908 17.75 18.48 -63.71
N LYS A 909 17.78 19.74 -63.25
CA LYS A 909 17.91 20.92 -64.12
C LYS A 909 19.28 21.00 -64.80
N LEU A 910 20.36 20.70 -64.09
CA LEU A 910 21.72 20.69 -64.65
C LEU A 910 21.89 19.57 -65.68
N ALA A 911 21.33 18.39 -65.41
CA ALA A 911 21.36 17.25 -66.32
C ALA A 911 20.57 17.52 -67.61
N SER A 912 19.36 18.12 -67.50
CA SER A 912 18.57 18.48 -68.69
C SER A 912 19.29 19.52 -69.55
N GLN A 913 19.91 20.53 -68.94
CA GLN A 913 20.73 21.52 -69.65
C GLN A 913 21.95 20.88 -70.34
N LYS A 914 22.63 19.94 -69.67
CA LYS A 914 23.78 19.22 -70.25
C LYS A 914 23.34 18.36 -71.43
N ALA A 915 22.26 17.58 -71.28
CA ALA A 915 21.71 16.74 -72.34
C ALA A 915 21.26 17.59 -73.54
N GLN A 916 20.59 18.72 -73.30
CA GLN A 916 20.19 19.66 -74.35
C GLN A 916 21.42 20.24 -75.06
N LYS A 917 22.46 20.69 -74.34
CA LYS A 917 23.71 21.17 -74.97
C LYS A 917 24.44 20.09 -75.78
N GLN A 918 24.36 18.83 -75.36
CA GLN A 918 24.92 17.69 -76.11
C GLN A 918 24.12 17.39 -77.37
N ALA A 919 22.79 17.49 -77.32
CA ALA A 919 21.94 17.27 -78.48
C ALA A 919 22.01 18.41 -79.53
N TRP A 920 22.42 19.60 -79.11
CA TRP A 920 22.57 20.79 -79.97
C TRP A 920 24.00 20.95 -80.55
N LYS A 921 24.94 20.09 -80.14
CA LYS A 921 26.23 19.89 -80.82
C LYS A 921 26.10 18.76 -81.82
#